data_AF-A0A7S1JIZ4-F1
#
_entry.id   AF-A0A7S1JIZ4-F1
#
_cell.length_a   1.000
_cell.length_b   1.000
_cell.length_c   1.000
_cell.angle_alpha   90.00
_cell.angle_beta   90.00
_cell.angle_gamma   90.00
#
_symmetry.space_group_name_H-M   'P 1'
#
loop_
_entity.id
_entity.type
_entity.pdbx_description
1 polymer ?
#
loop_
_entity_poly.entity_id
_entity_poly.type
_entity_poly.pdbx_seq_one_letter_code
_entity_poly.pdbx_strand_id
1 'polypeptide(L)'
;MGTKVKQGASDIAALSHDIAQKAMDSKASSKAPPTTTNKATIVRPAAEAPVAATTPPAAVCAPGGPSWYLLVRLKGGKAFVDYLEVQDFPDSVFVLHLSFWDQRFRSKPTAIRSEPKFDDHFFLELPELQRSPLTTLLGKKLPLHFVITREDPYSAHKTRAAPTDGESVAGGSGASEAGHFYRSTVIASQPVDWREVLCKGQMTLAIELRGVGEKAQLNLGLLLVELSIVPQVSDGGDGDPELLQTREVETQLSLELNRRSEQHRAFFELTDKWWRAYCAMHPSFDQRLVKLSAENENRVYFPVTSFLAPCLASDGGTGGRDGLAALISTHIDTPYQAARFVSLFRDEELRSSASHCACDVWHTLPAVLARGRATTAERALLLCSLLLGFAMDAWVAIGLESDGRAHLWVITREWKADLRHGTHWEPATGDRYHSSDPHLASLYPAIHCVFNRSALYANCQLDDRPSATHLAFEEDPAAWHPLTAPLVTAPALRMYTEEGPSMGQGGSAVMGRGPGVTDLALRSWWRADKGEPGTFCRSTLTEERVESYLCGCIADYRRATVKADTVFDPLLRHLLSTPLYSYELTAHVPELDASSAMRAGRPPPAKDHARCFQDVIKGVCGHESVFKGLPLSFPHAESRLFFPTFLGHPEGRAILDLPVGGAKALYAVKCRIFRYPEDILAVRVMIAVRHHVD
;
A
#
# COMPACT_ATOMS: atom_id res chain seq x y z
N MET A 1 -26.63 -3.90 -19.94
CA MET A 1 -25.24 -3.67 -20.38
C MET A 1 -25.09 -3.42 -21.89
N GLY A 2 -25.84 -4.09 -22.79
CA GLY A 2 -25.65 -3.98 -24.25
C GLY A 2 -25.93 -2.62 -24.93
N THR A 3 -26.68 -1.70 -24.30
CA THR A 3 -26.98 -0.38 -24.87
C THR A 3 -25.94 0.70 -24.49
N LYS A 4 -25.29 0.61 -23.33
CA LYS A 4 -24.25 1.57 -22.91
C LYS A 4 -22.87 1.29 -23.53
N VAL A 5 -22.57 0.03 -23.86
CA VAL A 5 -21.33 -0.32 -24.61
C VAL A 5 -21.34 0.24 -26.03
N LYS A 6 -22.52 0.32 -26.67
CA LYS A 6 -22.66 0.94 -28.00
C LYS A 6 -22.52 2.46 -27.97
N GLN A 7 -22.99 3.13 -26.90
CA GLN A 7 -22.85 4.57 -26.73
C GLN A 7 -21.37 4.94 -26.47
N GLY A 8 -20.70 4.24 -25.56
CA GLY A 8 -19.27 4.46 -25.27
C GLY A 8 -18.34 4.18 -26.44
N ALA A 9 -18.62 3.16 -27.26
CA ALA A 9 -17.84 2.90 -28.48
C ALA A 9 -18.02 3.99 -29.56
N SER A 10 -19.22 4.58 -29.65
CA SER A 10 -19.52 5.69 -30.57
C SER A 10 -18.81 6.99 -30.14
N ASP A 11 -18.78 7.27 -28.83
CA ASP A 11 -18.18 8.47 -28.28
C ASP A 11 -16.63 8.43 -28.32
N ILE A 12 -16.04 7.23 -28.19
CA ILE A 12 -14.59 6.99 -28.32
C ILE A 12 -14.13 7.10 -29.78
N ALA A 13 -14.93 6.62 -30.75
CA ALA A 13 -14.63 6.79 -32.17
C ALA A 13 -14.67 8.28 -32.59
N ALA A 14 -15.60 9.06 -32.03
CA ALA A 14 -15.69 10.50 -32.26
C ALA A 14 -14.50 11.28 -31.66
N LEU A 15 -14.06 10.93 -30.43
CA LEU A 15 -12.87 11.54 -29.81
C LEU A 15 -11.58 11.20 -30.54
N SER A 16 -11.43 9.95 -31.01
CA SER A 16 -10.24 9.53 -31.77
C SER A 16 -10.12 10.24 -33.12
N HIS A 17 -11.26 10.55 -33.76
CA HIS A 17 -11.28 11.30 -35.02
C HIS A 17 -10.95 12.78 -34.79
N ASP A 18 -11.44 13.39 -33.71
CA ASP A 18 -11.19 14.80 -33.39
C ASP A 18 -9.74 15.08 -32.97
N ILE A 19 -9.10 14.12 -32.28
CA ILE A 19 -7.67 14.17 -31.93
C ILE A 19 -6.78 14.00 -33.19
N ALA A 20 -7.17 13.11 -34.12
CA ALA A 20 -6.45 12.93 -35.38
C ALA A 20 -6.56 14.16 -36.30
N GLN A 21 -7.74 14.81 -36.35
CA GLN A 21 -7.96 16.02 -37.13
C GLN A 21 -7.16 17.22 -36.58
N LYS A 22 -7.17 17.43 -35.25
CA LYS A 22 -6.37 18.48 -34.59
C LYS A 22 -4.87 18.28 -34.76
N ALA A 23 -4.40 17.04 -34.84
CA ALA A 23 -2.99 16.74 -35.13
C ALA A 23 -2.62 17.06 -36.60
N MET A 24 -3.53 16.87 -37.56
CA MET A 24 -3.29 17.25 -38.97
C MET A 24 -3.32 18.77 -39.19
N ASP A 25 -4.23 19.49 -38.52
CA ASP A 25 -4.34 20.95 -38.66
C ASP A 25 -3.15 21.69 -38.01
N SER A 26 -2.55 21.13 -36.96
CA SER A 26 -1.35 21.68 -36.31
C SER A 26 -0.08 21.64 -37.18
N LYS A 27 -0.02 20.71 -38.16
CA LYS A 27 1.11 20.57 -39.09
C LYS A 27 0.97 21.46 -40.34
N ALA A 28 -0.20 22.01 -40.62
CA ALA A 28 -0.45 22.82 -41.81
C ALA A 28 -0.15 24.33 -41.65
N SER A 29 0.10 24.81 -40.43
CA SER A 29 0.34 26.24 -40.15
C SER A 29 1.75 26.50 -39.62
N SER A 30 2.74 26.44 -40.52
CA SER A 30 4.00 27.18 -40.32
C SER A 30 4.35 27.94 -41.60
N LYS A 31 3.93 29.21 -41.66
CA LYS A 31 4.37 30.17 -42.66
C LYS A 31 5.00 31.33 -41.89
N ALA A 32 6.26 31.63 -42.21
CA ALA A 32 7.10 32.59 -41.50
C ALA A 32 6.48 34.00 -41.42
N PRO A 33 6.66 34.74 -40.31
CA PRO A 33 6.19 36.12 -40.22
C PRO A 33 7.19 37.12 -40.81
N PRO A 34 6.72 38.29 -41.29
CA PRO A 34 7.56 39.28 -41.96
C PRO A 34 8.25 40.24 -40.99
N THR A 35 9.48 40.60 -41.33
CA THR A 35 10.25 41.72 -40.77
C THR A 35 9.49 43.03 -40.88
N THR A 36 9.23 43.69 -39.75
CA THR A 36 8.95 45.12 -39.70
C THR A 36 9.74 45.78 -38.58
N THR A 37 10.59 46.71 -39.00
CA THR A 37 11.32 47.70 -38.21
C THR A 37 10.34 48.68 -37.58
N ASN A 38 10.46 48.94 -36.28
CA ASN A 38 10.15 50.27 -35.74
C ASN A 38 10.91 50.56 -34.44
N LYS A 39 11.56 51.73 -34.44
CA LYS A 39 12.31 52.34 -33.34
C LYS A 39 11.35 52.89 -32.29
N ALA A 40 11.62 52.65 -31.01
CA ALA A 40 11.16 53.50 -29.92
C ALA A 40 12.15 53.47 -28.74
N THR A 41 12.28 54.64 -28.14
CA THR A 41 13.41 55.16 -27.37
C THR A 41 13.48 54.68 -25.92
N ILE A 42 14.73 54.57 -25.46
CA ILE A 42 15.25 54.26 -24.13
C ILE A 42 14.67 55.17 -23.02
N VAL A 43 14.28 54.57 -21.89
CA VAL A 43 14.49 55.14 -20.54
C VAL A 43 14.97 54.04 -19.60
N ARG A 44 16.21 54.17 -19.11
CA ARG A 44 16.83 53.32 -18.08
C ARG A 44 16.37 53.75 -16.68
N PRO A 45 16.27 52.80 -15.72
CA PRO A 45 16.76 53.08 -14.38
C PRO A 45 17.83 52.08 -13.90
N ALA A 46 18.79 52.67 -13.18
CA ALA A 46 19.74 52.18 -12.19
C ALA A 46 20.24 50.71 -12.22
N ALA A 47 21.57 50.59 -12.33
CA ALA A 47 22.32 49.36 -12.14
C ALA A 47 22.36 48.96 -10.66
N GLU A 48 21.95 47.73 -10.35
CA GLU A 48 22.37 47.01 -9.14
C GLU A 48 23.63 46.18 -9.43
N ALA A 49 24.57 46.23 -8.48
CA ALA A 49 25.90 45.63 -8.54
C ALA A 49 25.87 44.08 -8.57
N PRO A 50 26.90 43.42 -9.11
CA PRO A 50 26.91 41.96 -9.25
C PRO A 50 27.06 41.30 -7.87
N VAL A 51 26.05 40.55 -7.46
CA VAL A 51 26.16 39.62 -6.32
C VAL A 51 27.05 38.47 -6.77
N ALA A 52 28.09 38.22 -5.97
CA ALA A 52 29.12 37.22 -6.20
C ALA A 52 28.52 35.84 -6.55
N ALA A 53 29.10 35.19 -7.55
CA ALA A 53 28.78 33.82 -7.93
C ALA A 53 28.97 32.88 -6.73
N THR A 54 27.86 32.43 -6.17
CA THR A 54 27.86 31.36 -5.17
C THR A 54 28.36 30.09 -5.86
N THR A 55 29.42 29.54 -5.31
CA THR A 55 30.06 28.28 -5.68
C THR A 55 29.02 27.16 -5.79
N PRO A 56 29.09 26.24 -6.79
CA PRO A 56 28.17 25.12 -6.87
C PRO A 56 28.24 24.29 -5.58
N PRO A 57 27.11 23.84 -5.01
CA PRO A 57 27.14 23.01 -3.82
C PRO A 57 27.88 21.71 -4.16
N ALA A 58 28.72 21.29 -3.21
CA ALA A 58 29.63 20.16 -3.30
C ALA A 58 29.02 18.98 -4.07
N ALA A 59 29.81 18.44 -5.01
CA ALA A 59 29.51 17.21 -5.73
C ALA A 59 29.04 16.17 -4.71
N VAL A 60 27.79 15.74 -4.82
CA VAL A 60 27.29 14.62 -4.03
C VAL A 60 28.13 13.42 -4.45
N CYS A 61 29.07 13.01 -3.60
CA CYS A 61 29.88 11.84 -3.83
C CYS A 61 28.92 10.66 -4.03
N ALA A 62 28.97 10.06 -5.21
CA ALA A 62 28.34 8.77 -5.44
C ALA A 62 28.77 7.81 -4.32
N PRO A 63 27.89 6.92 -3.83
CA PRO A 63 28.38 5.74 -3.13
C PRO A 63 29.40 5.08 -4.07
N GLY A 64 30.64 4.93 -3.63
CA GLY A 64 31.79 4.56 -4.47
C GLY A 64 31.75 3.13 -5.01
N GLY A 65 30.69 2.78 -5.74
CA GLY A 65 30.42 1.45 -6.28
C GLY A 65 30.40 1.40 -7.82
N PRO A 66 30.39 0.18 -8.40
CA PRO A 66 30.36 -0.07 -9.84
C PRO A 66 28.96 0.02 -10.46
N SER A 67 27.96 0.57 -9.78
CA SER A 67 26.58 0.66 -10.27
C SER A 67 26.28 1.99 -10.97
N TRP A 68 25.27 1.98 -11.83
CA TRP A 68 24.64 3.19 -12.33
C TRP A 68 23.60 3.70 -11.34
N TYR A 69 23.53 5.02 -11.19
CA TYR A 69 22.51 5.68 -10.39
C TYR A 69 21.77 6.73 -11.21
N LEU A 70 20.47 6.86 -10.95
CA LEU A 70 19.64 7.96 -11.40
C LEU A 70 19.44 8.91 -10.22
N LEU A 71 19.92 10.14 -10.37
CA LEU A 71 19.70 11.20 -9.41
C LEU A 71 18.49 12.03 -9.84
N VAL A 72 17.48 12.07 -8.98
CA VAL A 72 16.25 12.85 -9.12
C VAL A 72 16.33 14.04 -8.17
N ARG A 73 16.32 15.27 -8.68
CA ARG A 73 16.26 16.49 -7.86
C ARG A 73 14.93 17.21 -8.10
N LEU A 74 14.16 17.43 -7.04
CA LEU A 74 12.96 18.25 -7.10
C LEU A 74 13.37 19.74 -7.12
N LYS A 75 12.78 20.52 -8.03
CA LYS A 75 13.08 21.96 -8.21
C LYS A 75 11.89 22.86 -7.84
N GLY A 76 10.83 22.29 -7.27
CA GLY A 76 9.59 22.95 -6.91
C GLY A 76 8.42 22.61 -7.81
N GLY A 77 7.24 23.03 -7.40
CA GLY A 77 6.02 22.98 -8.20
C GLY A 77 5.57 24.36 -8.66
N LYS A 78 4.72 24.40 -9.69
CA LYS A 78 4.09 25.62 -10.21
C LYS A 78 2.61 25.39 -10.49
N ALA A 79 1.82 26.45 -10.34
CA ALA A 79 0.39 26.50 -10.68
C ALA A 79 -0.52 25.51 -9.90
N PHE A 80 -0.20 25.20 -8.64
CA PHE A 80 -1.05 24.42 -7.73
C PHE A 80 -2.20 25.25 -7.14
N VAL A 81 -3.17 25.64 -7.97
CA VAL A 81 -4.22 26.60 -7.57
C VAL A 81 -5.40 25.92 -6.88
N ASP A 82 -5.78 24.71 -7.31
CA ASP A 82 -7.00 23.99 -6.89
C ASP A 82 -7.10 23.68 -5.38
N TYR A 83 -6.00 23.78 -4.65
CA TYR A 83 -5.93 23.43 -3.23
C TYR A 83 -5.73 24.64 -2.30
N LEU A 84 -5.69 25.86 -2.84
CA LEU A 84 -5.48 27.08 -2.06
C LEU A 84 -6.72 27.52 -1.28
N GLU A 85 -7.92 27.21 -1.78
CA GLU A 85 -9.18 27.70 -1.22
C GLU A 85 -9.77 26.75 -0.16
N VAL A 86 -9.24 25.54 -0.02
CA VAL A 86 -9.76 24.53 0.92
C VAL A 86 -9.23 24.83 2.34
N GLN A 87 -9.86 25.81 3.00
CA GLN A 87 -9.53 26.30 4.34
C GLN A 87 -9.88 25.34 5.49
N ASP A 88 -10.45 24.17 5.21
CA ASP A 88 -10.91 23.24 6.24
C ASP A 88 -9.79 22.83 7.22
N PHE A 89 -8.53 22.88 6.76
CA PHE A 89 -7.35 22.49 7.51
C PHE A 89 -6.13 23.38 7.14
N PRO A 90 -5.78 24.40 7.96
CA PRO A 90 -4.68 25.32 7.64
C PRO A 90 -3.29 24.68 7.72
N ASP A 91 -3.13 23.61 8.51
CA ASP A 91 -1.83 22.91 8.66
C ASP A 91 -1.68 21.73 7.67
N SER A 92 -2.48 21.71 6.60
CA SER A 92 -2.35 20.72 5.54
C SER A 92 -1.06 20.90 4.74
N VAL A 93 -0.48 19.78 4.35
CA VAL A 93 0.82 19.73 3.65
C VAL A 93 0.74 18.82 2.44
N PHE A 94 1.54 19.12 1.42
CA PHE A 94 1.84 18.20 0.33
C PHE A 94 3.03 17.33 0.68
N VAL A 95 2.93 16.06 0.31
CA VAL A 95 4.02 15.09 0.42
C VAL A 95 4.10 14.36 -0.91
N LEU A 96 5.32 14.28 -1.45
CA LEU A 96 5.62 13.55 -2.68
C LEU A 96 6.25 12.21 -2.32
N HIS A 97 5.72 11.15 -2.91
CA HIS A 97 6.21 9.80 -2.82
C HIS A 97 6.74 9.39 -4.19
N LEU A 98 7.96 8.91 -4.27
CA LEU A 98 8.59 8.43 -5.49
C LEU A 98 8.76 6.93 -5.39
N SER A 99 8.37 6.20 -6.45
CA SER A 99 8.58 4.76 -6.55
C SER A 99 9.28 4.37 -7.83
N PHE A 100 10.23 3.46 -7.73
CA PHE A 100 11.05 3.01 -8.85
C PHE A 100 11.71 1.67 -8.51
N TRP A 101 11.31 0.59 -9.22
CA TRP A 101 11.64 -0.79 -8.85
C TRP A 101 11.40 -1.04 -7.35
N ASP A 102 12.43 -1.52 -6.67
CA ASP A 102 12.48 -1.83 -5.24
C ASP A 102 12.75 -0.62 -4.38
N GLN A 103 12.91 0.57 -4.95
CA GLN A 103 13.23 1.79 -4.22
C GLN A 103 12.03 2.70 -4.13
N ARG A 104 11.77 3.21 -2.92
CA ARG A 104 10.78 4.26 -2.69
C ARG A 104 11.32 5.33 -1.77
N PHE A 105 10.84 6.54 -1.99
CA PHE A 105 11.25 7.73 -1.25
C PHE A 105 10.04 8.58 -0.92
N ARG A 106 10.15 9.35 0.16
CA ARG A 106 9.16 10.34 0.58
C ARG A 106 9.84 11.68 0.80
N SER A 107 9.28 12.72 0.22
CA SER A 107 9.72 14.09 0.40
C SER A 107 9.40 14.58 1.81
N LYS A 108 10.02 15.69 2.20
CA LYS A 108 9.57 16.42 3.40
C LYS A 108 8.16 16.98 3.17
N PRO A 109 7.37 17.13 4.25
CA PRO A 109 6.11 17.87 4.20
C PRO A 109 6.34 19.29 3.69
N THR A 110 5.64 19.65 2.60
CA THR A 110 5.73 20.95 1.94
C THR A 110 4.41 21.69 2.11
N ALA A 111 4.46 22.95 2.55
CA ALA A 111 3.24 23.75 2.73
C ALA A 111 2.45 23.88 1.41
N ILE A 112 1.12 23.82 1.49
CA ILE A 112 0.23 24.02 0.34
C ILE A 112 0.34 25.47 -0.14
N ARG A 113 0.79 25.65 -1.39
CA ARG A 113 0.96 26.93 -2.08
C ARG A 113 0.78 26.73 -3.58
N SER A 114 0.57 27.81 -4.34
CA SER A 114 0.56 27.78 -5.81
C SER A 114 1.91 27.32 -6.38
N GLU A 115 2.99 27.64 -5.67
CA GLU A 115 4.35 27.23 -5.99
C GLU A 115 4.96 26.49 -4.78
N PRO A 116 4.63 25.20 -4.59
CA PRO A 116 5.15 24.42 -3.49
C PRO A 116 6.67 24.22 -3.64
N LYS A 117 7.41 24.43 -2.55
CA LYS A 117 8.89 24.40 -2.54
C LYS A 117 9.44 22.99 -2.30
N PHE A 118 9.20 22.09 -3.24
CA PHE A 118 9.87 20.79 -3.23
C PHE A 118 11.37 20.96 -3.54
N ASP A 119 12.25 20.61 -2.60
CA ASP A 119 13.72 20.75 -2.72
C ASP A 119 14.50 19.46 -2.37
N ASP A 120 13.78 18.35 -2.17
CA ASP A 120 14.38 17.05 -1.90
C ASP A 120 15.09 16.47 -3.14
N HIS A 121 16.04 15.56 -2.87
CA HIS A 121 16.76 14.81 -3.90
C HIS A 121 16.82 13.33 -3.52
N PHE A 122 16.69 12.47 -4.52
CA PHE A 122 16.67 11.03 -4.37
C PHE A 122 17.74 10.41 -5.26
N PHE A 123 18.54 9.50 -4.69
CA PHE A 123 19.50 8.69 -5.43
C PHE A 123 18.90 7.31 -5.62
N LEU A 124 18.64 6.95 -6.88
CA LEU A 124 18.05 5.66 -7.23
C LEU A 124 19.10 4.80 -7.92
N GLU A 125 19.34 3.60 -7.43
CA GLU A 125 20.18 2.60 -8.08
C GLU A 125 19.45 2.04 -9.31
N LEU A 126 20.13 1.95 -10.45
CA LEU A 126 19.59 1.27 -11.62
C LEU A 126 19.89 -0.24 -11.53
N PRO A 127 18.98 -1.13 -11.96
CA PRO A 127 19.17 -2.56 -11.92
C PRO A 127 20.36 -2.97 -12.77
N GLU A 128 21.12 -3.95 -12.25
CA GLU A 128 22.41 -4.50 -12.72
C GLU A 128 23.64 -3.94 -11.95
N LEU A 129 24.21 -4.81 -11.11
CA LEU A 129 25.30 -4.58 -10.13
C LEU A 129 26.68 -4.21 -10.74
N GLN A 130 26.75 -4.00 -12.05
CA GLN A 130 27.98 -3.70 -12.78
C GLN A 130 27.58 -2.78 -13.93
N ARG A 131 28.31 -1.68 -14.18
CA ARG A 131 28.11 -0.69 -15.25
C ARG A 131 27.85 -1.34 -16.62
N SER A 132 26.64 -1.85 -16.84
CA SER A 132 26.20 -2.46 -18.08
C SER A 132 26.07 -1.35 -19.13
N PRO A 133 26.17 -1.68 -20.43
CA PRO A 133 26.00 -0.68 -21.46
C PRO A 133 24.62 -0.03 -21.35
N LEU A 134 24.52 1.27 -21.64
CA LEU A 134 23.28 2.03 -21.53
C LEU A 134 22.15 1.44 -22.41
N THR A 135 22.48 0.70 -23.46
CA THR A 135 21.51 -0.03 -24.30
C THR A 135 20.73 -1.08 -23.51
N THR A 136 21.34 -1.74 -22.52
CA THR A 136 20.65 -2.67 -21.62
C THR A 136 19.65 -1.92 -20.74
N LEU A 137 20.02 -0.73 -20.26
CA LEU A 137 19.14 0.14 -19.48
C LEU A 137 17.95 0.67 -20.29
N LEU A 138 18.12 0.93 -21.59
CA LEU A 138 17.03 1.36 -22.47
C LEU A 138 15.90 0.32 -22.56
N GLY A 139 16.24 -0.97 -22.43
CA GLY A 139 15.28 -2.07 -22.39
C GLY A 139 14.45 -2.15 -21.10
N LYS A 140 14.79 -1.36 -20.07
CA LYS A 140 14.12 -1.37 -18.77
C LYS A 140 12.91 -0.43 -18.78
N LYS A 141 11.71 -0.99 -18.66
CA LYS A 141 10.44 -0.28 -18.96
C LYS A 141 9.74 0.33 -17.75
N LEU A 142 10.29 0.18 -16.55
CA LEU A 142 9.65 0.68 -15.34
C LEU A 142 9.77 2.21 -15.26
N PRO A 143 8.64 2.94 -15.17
CA PRO A 143 8.67 4.39 -15.03
C PRO A 143 9.02 4.80 -13.60
N LEU A 144 9.51 6.03 -13.44
CA LEU A 144 9.47 6.73 -12.16
C LEU A 144 8.00 7.03 -11.84
N HIS A 145 7.51 6.55 -10.71
CA HIS A 145 6.12 6.78 -10.31
C HIS A 145 6.05 7.80 -9.19
N PHE A 146 5.60 9.01 -9.52
CA PHE A 146 5.36 10.08 -8.57
C PHE A 146 3.92 10.03 -8.08
N VAL A 147 3.73 9.93 -6.76
CA VAL A 147 2.43 10.06 -6.11
C VAL A 147 2.48 11.24 -5.16
N ILE A 148 1.58 12.20 -5.33
CA ILE A 148 1.50 13.36 -4.43
C ILE A 148 0.27 13.20 -3.56
N THR A 149 0.46 13.29 -2.25
CA THR A 149 -0.60 13.25 -1.26
C THR A 149 -0.78 14.60 -0.60
N ARG A 150 -2.03 15.00 -0.39
CA ARG A 150 -2.41 16.02 0.57
C ARG A 150 -2.63 15.35 1.92
N GLU A 151 -1.85 15.76 2.90
CA GLU A 151 -1.93 15.27 4.28
C GLU A 151 -2.64 16.32 5.14
N ASP A 152 -3.87 16.03 5.54
CA ASP A 152 -4.68 16.93 6.36
C ASP A 152 -4.56 16.58 7.85
N PRO A 153 -4.25 17.54 8.74
CA PRO A 153 -4.25 17.31 10.17
C PRO A 153 -5.65 16.83 10.61
N TYR A 154 -5.70 15.70 11.28
CA TYR A 154 -6.93 15.10 11.79
C TYR A 154 -6.90 15.09 13.32
N SER A 155 -7.88 15.75 13.94
CA SER A 155 -8.22 15.55 15.35
C SER A 155 -9.56 14.84 15.39
N ALA A 156 -9.66 13.66 16.00
CA ALA A 156 -10.90 12.89 16.05
C ALA A 156 -12.05 13.60 16.79
N HIS A 157 -11.80 14.75 17.42
CA HIS A 157 -12.80 15.52 18.17
C HIS A 157 -13.79 16.36 17.34
N LYS A 158 -13.76 16.31 16.00
CA LYS A 158 -14.72 17.01 15.13
C LYS A 158 -15.78 16.12 14.47
N THR A 159 -16.09 14.95 15.03
CA THR A 159 -17.35 14.25 14.69
C THR A 159 -18.52 14.83 15.48
N ARG A 160 -19.11 15.88 14.91
CA ARG A 160 -20.55 16.27 14.98
C ARG A 160 -21.31 15.85 16.25
N ALA A 161 -21.02 16.49 17.39
CA ALA A 161 -22.05 16.72 18.39
C ALA A 161 -22.87 17.94 17.94
N ALA A 162 -24.18 17.76 17.75
CA ALA A 162 -25.10 18.90 17.68
C ALA A 162 -24.94 19.75 18.96
N PRO A 163 -25.15 21.08 18.90
CA PRO A 163 -25.06 21.90 20.10
C PRO A 163 -26.20 21.50 21.04
N THR A 164 -25.85 20.83 22.14
CA THR A 164 -26.70 20.79 23.33
C THR A 164 -26.10 21.78 24.31
N ASP A 165 -26.89 22.81 24.60
CA ASP A 165 -26.55 23.88 25.52
C ASP A 165 -26.19 23.36 26.91
N GLY A 166 -25.18 24.00 27.52
CA GLY A 166 -24.99 24.03 28.97
C GLY A 166 -24.19 22.87 29.56
N GLU A 167 -22.87 23.06 29.70
CA GLU A 167 -22.20 23.09 31.02
C GLU A 167 -20.69 23.28 30.84
N SER A 168 -20.20 24.43 31.29
CA SER A 168 -18.79 24.77 31.35
C SER A 168 -18.14 24.11 32.56
N VAL A 169 -17.25 23.15 32.34
CA VAL A 169 -16.24 22.78 33.34
C VAL A 169 -14.89 23.31 32.88
N ALA A 170 -14.42 24.32 33.61
CA ALA A 170 -13.15 25.00 33.37
C ALA A 170 -11.96 24.20 33.94
N GLY A 171 -10.82 24.34 33.27
CA GLY A 171 -9.53 24.44 33.95
C GLY A 171 -8.64 23.19 33.99
N GLY A 172 -7.99 22.89 32.86
CA GLY A 172 -6.79 22.05 32.82
C GLY A 172 -5.83 22.58 31.77
N SER A 173 -5.00 23.55 32.13
CA SER A 173 -3.92 24.08 31.30
C SER A 173 -2.76 23.08 31.22
N GLY A 174 -2.97 21.98 30.49
CA GLY A 174 -1.89 21.19 29.91
C GLY A 174 -1.65 21.71 28.51
N ALA A 175 -0.42 22.16 28.23
CA ALA A 175 -0.01 22.48 26.86
C ALA A 175 -0.44 21.33 25.94
N SER A 176 -1.28 21.64 24.96
CA SER A 176 -1.85 20.68 24.03
C SER A 176 -0.77 20.14 23.09
N GLU A 177 0.03 19.19 23.57
CA GLU A 177 0.80 18.29 22.72
C GLU A 177 -0.17 17.32 22.04
N ALA A 178 -0.92 17.84 21.07
CA ALA A 178 -1.68 17.02 20.14
C ALA A 178 -0.67 16.44 19.16
N GLY A 179 -0.41 15.13 19.23
CA GLY A 179 0.23 14.45 18.11
C GLY A 179 -0.56 14.76 16.84
N HIS A 180 0.07 15.45 15.88
CA HIS A 180 -0.59 15.80 14.63
C HIS A 180 -0.77 14.52 13.82
N PHE A 181 -1.97 13.95 13.85
CA PHE A 181 -2.34 12.86 12.94
C PHE A 181 -2.65 13.45 11.58
N TYR A 182 -2.35 12.71 10.52
CA TYR A 182 -2.66 13.16 9.16
C TYR A 182 -3.56 12.16 8.44
N ARG A 183 -4.57 12.68 7.76
CA ARG A 183 -5.32 11.96 6.73
C ARG A 183 -4.66 12.25 5.40
N SER A 184 -4.01 11.24 4.82
CA SER A 184 -3.48 11.31 3.46
C SER A 184 -4.59 11.11 2.43
N THR A 185 -4.59 11.94 1.40
CA THR A 185 -5.42 11.79 0.20
C THR A 185 -4.52 11.92 -1.02
N VAL A 186 -4.63 11.00 -1.97
CA VAL A 186 -3.86 11.10 -3.22
C VAL A 186 -4.49 12.21 -4.06
N ILE A 187 -3.67 13.16 -4.48
CA ILE A 187 -4.09 14.25 -5.37
C ILE A 187 -3.61 14.04 -6.80
N ALA A 188 -2.41 13.49 -6.97
CA ALA A 188 -1.83 13.18 -8.28
C ALA A 188 -1.08 11.85 -8.23
N SER A 189 -1.12 11.11 -9.34
CA SER A 189 -0.38 9.87 -9.54
C SER A 189 0.16 9.85 -10.98
N GLN A 190 1.45 10.08 -11.17
CA GLN A 190 2.02 10.28 -12.51
C GLN A 190 3.23 9.35 -12.74
N PRO A 191 3.10 8.35 -13.65
CA PRO A 191 4.26 7.65 -14.16
C PRO A 191 5.02 8.54 -15.16
N VAL A 192 6.35 8.53 -15.07
CA VAL A 192 7.27 9.33 -15.88
C VAL A 192 8.37 8.43 -16.43
N ASP A 193 8.56 8.45 -17.74
CA ASP A 193 9.68 7.74 -18.36
C ASP A 193 10.98 8.51 -18.11
N TRP A 194 12.01 7.81 -17.66
CA TRP A 194 13.31 8.39 -17.32
C TRP A 194 14.34 8.19 -18.43
N ARG A 195 14.10 7.29 -19.40
CA ARG A 195 15.12 6.78 -20.35
C ARG A 195 15.65 7.83 -21.32
N GLU A 196 14.96 8.96 -21.49
CA GLU A 196 15.51 10.11 -22.23
C GLU A 196 16.81 10.65 -21.61
N VAL A 197 17.05 10.42 -20.32
CA VAL A 197 18.30 10.82 -19.67
C VAL A 197 19.50 10.00 -20.18
N LEU A 198 19.29 8.80 -20.75
CA LEU A 198 20.34 7.93 -21.30
C LEU A 198 21.04 8.53 -22.53
N CYS A 199 20.39 9.44 -23.27
CA CYS A 199 21.00 10.15 -24.39
C CYS A 199 21.41 11.59 -24.05
N LYS A 200 20.91 12.16 -22.95
CA LYS A 200 21.18 13.55 -22.54
C LYS A 200 22.21 13.66 -21.40
N GLY A 201 22.43 12.59 -20.63
CA GLY A 201 23.26 12.56 -19.41
C GLY A 201 22.62 13.30 -18.22
N GLN A 202 22.03 14.46 -18.48
CA GLN A 202 21.24 15.26 -17.55
C GLN A 202 20.10 15.95 -18.30
N MET A 203 18.92 16.03 -17.68
CA MET A 203 17.78 16.74 -18.25
C MET A 203 16.88 17.35 -17.17
N THR A 204 16.14 18.39 -17.53
CA THR A 204 15.08 18.95 -16.69
C THR A 204 13.72 18.68 -17.33
N LEU A 205 12.80 18.16 -16.53
CA LEU A 205 11.43 17.82 -16.87
C LEU A 205 10.47 18.78 -16.16
N ALA A 206 9.47 19.25 -16.90
CA ALA A 206 8.27 19.87 -16.33
C ALA A 206 7.12 18.86 -16.46
N ILE A 207 6.87 18.12 -15.40
CA ILE A 207 5.87 17.05 -15.38
C ILE A 207 4.51 17.68 -15.12
N GLU A 208 3.59 17.52 -16.07
CA GLU A 208 2.19 17.90 -15.90
C GLU A 208 1.51 16.91 -14.95
N LEU A 209 1.03 17.41 -13.81
CA LEU A 209 0.36 16.60 -12.81
C LEU A 209 -1.14 16.64 -13.06
N ARG A 210 -1.72 15.47 -13.27
CA ARG A 210 -3.16 15.32 -13.38
C ARG A 210 -3.76 14.93 -12.04
N GLY A 211 -5.01 15.33 -11.82
CA GLY A 211 -5.78 14.85 -10.69
C GLY A 211 -5.98 13.34 -10.73
N VAL A 212 -6.61 12.79 -9.70
CA VAL A 212 -7.03 11.38 -9.66
C VAL A 212 -8.55 11.27 -9.64
N GLY A 213 -9.08 10.11 -10.05
CA GLY A 213 -10.50 9.80 -10.01
C GLY A 213 -11.33 10.73 -10.90
N GLU A 214 -12.32 11.42 -10.34
CA GLU A 214 -13.15 12.39 -11.07
C GLU A 214 -12.36 13.60 -11.57
N LYS A 215 -11.23 13.92 -10.92
CA LYS A 215 -10.34 15.02 -11.31
C LYS A 215 -9.24 14.58 -12.28
N ALA A 216 -9.27 13.36 -12.82
CA ALA A 216 -8.22 12.83 -13.69
C ALA A 216 -7.99 13.62 -14.99
N GLN A 217 -8.98 14.39 -15.44
CA GLN A 217 -8.87 15.27 -16.59
C GLN A 217 -8.42 16.70 -16.23
N LEU A 218 -8.29 17.02 -14.94
CA LEU A 218 -7.86 18.34 -14.47
C LEU A 218 -6.34 18.35 -14.31
N ASN A 219 -5.72 19.41 -14.82
CA ASN A 219 -4.32 19.70 -14.57
C ASN A 219 -4.20 20.43 -13.23
N LEU A 220 -3.51 19.80 -12.28
CA LEU A 220 -3.29 20.33 -10.94
C LEU A 220 -2.09 21.28 -10.87
N GLY A 221 -1.18 21.24 -11.83
CA GLY A 221 0.05 22.01 -11.84
C GLY A 221 1.23 21.29 -12.49
N LEU A 222 2.40 21.91 -12.42
CA LEU A 222 3.66 21.38 -12.95
C LEU A 222 4.61 21.03 -11.80
N LEU A 223 5.20 19.84 -11.84
CA LEU A 223 6.33 19.48 -11.01
C LEU A 223 7.63 19.61 -11.81
N LEU A 224 8.56 20.42 -11.33
CA LEU A 224 9.87 20.60 -11.96
C LEU A 224 10.85 19.60 -11.36
N VAL A 225 11.42 18.75 -12.20
CA VAL A 225 12.35 17.68 -11.81
C VAL A 225 13.58 17.73 -12.68
N GLU A 226 14.76 17.63 -12.08
CA GLU A 226 16.01 17.40 -12.79
C GLU A 226 16.42 15.94 -12.63
N LEU A 227 16.71 15.27 -13.74
CA LEU A 227 17.22 13.90 -13.79
C LEU A 227 18.67 13.92 -14.27
N SER A 228 19.55 13.15 -13.64
CA SER A 228 20.93 12.97 -14.10
C SER A 228 21.42 11.55 -13.83
N ILE A 229 22.18 10.99 -14.77
CA ILE A 229 22.86 9.70 -14.58
C ILE A 229 24.17 9.92 -13.81
N VAL A 230 24.46 9.05 -12.87
CA VAL A 230 25.68 9.08 -12.06
C VAL A 230 26.35 7.70 -12.10
N PRO A 231 27.67 7.60 -12.34
CA PRO A 231 28.61 8.70 -12.61
C PRO A 231 28.29 9.41 -13.94
N GLN A 232 28.69 10.68 -14.04
CA GLN A 232 28.55 11.42 -15.29
C GLN A 232 29.40 10.74 -16.36
N VAL A 233 28.80 10.46 -17.50
CA VAL A 233 29.51 9.97 -18.68
C VAL A 233 30.41 11.10 -19.18
N SER A 234 31.73 10.96 -19.02
CA SER A 234 32.70 11.87 -19.61
C SER A 234 32.96 11.50 -21.06
N ASP A 235 33.02 12.52 -21.93
CA ASP A 235 33.49 12.36 -23.31
C ASP A 235 34.97 11.94 -23.32
N GLY A 236 35.25 10.65 -23.58
CA GLY A 236 36.52 10.22 -24.17
C GLY A 236 37.59 9.61 -23.25
N GLY A 237 37.23 9.04 -22.10
CA GLY A 237 38.11 8.11 -21.39
C GLY A 237 38.03 6.70 -21.97
N ASP A 238 39.17 6.05 -22.25
CA ASP A 238 39.23 4.66 -22.71
C ASP A 238 38.55 3.73 -21.68
N GLY A 239 37.34 3.26 -21.99
CA GLY A 239 36.52 2.42 -21.11
C GLY A 239 35.31 3.10 -20.43
N ASP A 240 35.06 4.39 -20.65
CA ASP A 240 33.85 5.07 -20.16
C ASP A 240 32.62 4.78 -21.06
N PRO A 241 31.43 4.55 -20.50
CA PRO A 241 30.22 4.22 -21.27
C PRO A 241 29.72 5.42 -22.10
N GLU A 242 29.62 5.30 -23.42
CA GLU A 242 29.09 6.37 -24.31
C GLU A 242 27.58 6.55 -24.16
N LEU A 243 27.10 7.81 -24.26
CA LEU A 243 25.67 8.13 -24.29
C LEU A 243 24.98 7.52 -25.53
N LEU A 244 23.68 7.20 -25.39
CA LEU A 244 22.90 6.67 -26.52
C LEU A 244 22.55 7.76 -27.53
N GLN A 245 22.31 7.37 -28.79
CA GLN A 245 21.81 8.31 -29.79
C GLN A 245 20.35 8.69 -29.50
N THR A 246 20.02 9.98 -29.61
CA THR A 246 18.65 10.48 -29.37
C THR A 246 17.60 9.76 -30.20
N ARG A 247 17.91 9.48 -31.49
CA ARG A 247 17.00 8.76 -32.40
C ARG A 247 16.72 7.33 -31.95
N GLU A 248 17.70 6.65 -31.35
CA GLU A 248 17.55 5.27 -30.87
C GLU A 248 16.55 5.23 -29.71
N VAL A 249 16.71 6.14 -28.75
CA VAL A 249 15.80 6.27 -27.60
C VAL A 249 14.38 6.65 -28.06
N GLU A 250 14.23 7.70 -28.88
CA GLU A 250 12.92 8.15 -29.38
C GLU A 250 12.18 7.05 -30.18
N THR A 251 12.91 6.34 -31.03
CA THR A 251 12.34 5.23 -31.83
C THR A 251 11.87 4.10 -30.92
N GLN A 252 12.68 3.72 -29.92
CA GLN A 252 12.31 2.67 -28.97
C GLN A 252 11.05 3.05 -28.18
N LEU A 253 11.00 4.26 -27.62
CA LEU A 253 9.86 4.75 -26.84
C LEU A 253 8.58 4.80 -27.69
N SER A 254 8.70 5.28 -28.94
CA SER A 254 7.57 5.35 -29.89
C SER A 254 7.04 3.95 -30.24
N LEU A 255 7.93 2.99 -30.50
CA LEU A 255 7.56 1.60 -30.77
C LEU A 255 6.88 0.93 -29.58
N GLU A 256 7.32 1.23 -28.36
CA GLU A 256 6.70 0.70 -27.13
C GLU A 256 5.31 1.28 -26.88
N LEU A 257 5.12 2.59 -27.10
CA LEU A 257 3.82 3.26 -27.01
C LEU A 257 2.81 2.71 -28.02
N ASN A 258 3.25 2.53 -29.28
CA ASN A 258 2.41 1.95 -30.33
C ASN A 258 2.03 0.50 -29.99
N ARG A 259 3.01 -0.32 -29.58
CA ARG A 259 2.77 -1.71 -29.16
C ARG A 259 1.79 -1.81 -27.99
N ARG A 260 1.91 -0.93 -27.00
CA ARG A 260 0.97 -0.87 -25.87
C ARG A 260 -0.45 -0.55 -26.34
N SER A 261 -0.61 0.42 -27.23
CA SER A 261 -1.91 0.82 -27.78
C SER A 261 -2.57 -0.32 -28.58
N GLU A 262 -1.79 -1.03 -29.41
CA GLU A 262 -2.25 -2.20 -30.17
C GLU A 262 -2.69 -3.34 -29.24
N GLN A 263 -1.91 -3.62 -28.18
CA GLN A 263 -2.23 -4.66 -27.21
C GLN A 263 -3.48 -4.32 -26.40
N HIS A 264 -3.70 -3.06 -26.02
CA HIS A 264 -4.94 -2.64 -25.34
C HIS A 264 -6.16 -2.91 -26.23
N ARG A 265 -6.10 -2.52 -27.52
CA ARG A 265 -7.20 -2.77 -28.47
C ARG A 265 -7.48 -4.26 -28.62
N ALA A 266 -6.44 -5.06 -28.83
CA ALA A 266 -6.57 -6.51 -28.97
C ALA A 266 -7.16 -7.16 -27.70
N PHE A 267 -6.82 -6.63 -26.52
CA PHE A 267 -7.31 -7.16 -25.25
C PHE A 267 -8.82 -6.97 -25.12
N PHE A 268 -9.33 -5.78 -25.44
CA PHE A 268 -10.78 -5.53 -25.40
C PHE A 268 -11.55 -6.40 -26.40
N GLU A 269 -11.04 -6.56 -27.61
CA GLU A 269 -11.64 -7.46 -28.61
C GLU A 269 -11.67 -8.92 -28.13
N LEU A 270 -10.61 -9.38 -27.45
CA LEU A 270 -10.54 -10.71 -26.87
C LEU A 270 -11.55 -10.88 -25.74
N THR A 271 -11.57 -9.96 -24.76
CA THR A 271 -12.46 -10.04 -23.59
C THR A 271 -13.93 -10.01 -23.98
N ASP A 272 -14.30 -9.22 -24.99
CA ASP A 272 -15.66 -9.12 -25.49
C ASP A 272 -16.11 -10.41 -26.22
N LYS A 273 -15.20 -11.08 -26.93
CA LYS A 273 -15.47 -12.42 -27.49
C LYS A 273 -15.59 -13.48 -26.39
N TRP A 274 -14.68 -13.46 -25.42
CA TRP A 274 -14.63 -14.40 -24.31
C TRP A 274 -15.88 -14.30 -23.42
N TRP A 275 -16.30 -13.08 -23.06
CA TRP A 275 -17.49 -12.86 -22.24
C TRP A 275 -18.77 -13.39 -22.89
N ARG A 276 -18.94 -13.18 -24.20
CA ARG A 276 -20.07 -13.75 -24.95
C ARG A 276 -20.07 -15.27 -24.94
N ALA A 277 -18.89 -15.89 -25.11
CA ALA A 277 -18.76 -17.33 -25.05
C ALA A 277 -19.13 -17.86 -23.65
N TYR A 278 -18.68 -17.18 -22.59
CA TYR A 278 -19.00 -17.52 -21.21
C TYR A 278 -20.51 -17.45 -20.93
N CYS A 279 -21.16 -16.32 -21.24
CA CYS A 279 -22.61 -16.17 -21.04
C CYS A 279 -23.44 -17.16 -21.88
N ALA A 280 -22.93 -17.62 -23.03
CA ALA A 280 -23.62 -18.61 -23.85
C ALA A 280 -23.64 -20.02 -23.24
N MET A 281 -22.77 -20.31 -22.26
CA MET A 281 -22.72 -21.64 -21.62
C MET A 281 -23.92 -21.91 -20.70
N HIS A 282 -24.43 -20.90 -19.99
CA HIS A 282 -25.59 -21.06 -19.11
C HIS A 282 -26.35 -19.73 -18.90
N PRO A 283 -27.70 -19.74 -18.84
CA PRO A 283 -28.49 -18.51 -18.71
C PRO A 283 -28.21 -17.68 -17.45
N SER A 284 -27.76 -18.29 -16.35
CA SER A 284 -27.45 -17.56 -15.10
C SER A 284 -26.06 -16.93 -15.08
N PHE A 285 -25.20 -17.24 -16.05
CA PHE A 285 -23.81 -16.77 -16.04
C PHE A 285 -23.69 -15.28 -16.35
N ASP A 286 -24.72 -14.66 -16.93
CA ASP A 286 -24.77 -13.21 -17.14
C ASP A 286 -24.96 -12.40 -15.84
N GLN A 287 -25.45 -13.04 -14.77
CA GLN A 287 -25.60 -12.45 -13.44
C GLN A 287 -24.37 -12.64 -12.55
N ARG A 288 -23.39 -13.45 -12.97
CA ARG A 288 -22.17 -13.72 -12.19
C ARG A 288 -21.21 -12.53 -12.22
N LEU A 289 -20.59 -12.26 -11.07
CA LEU A 289 -19.61 -11.18 -10.92
C LEU A 289 -18.25 -11.59 -11.47
N VAL A 290 -18.06 -11.43 -12.78
CA VAL A 290 -16.77 -11.66 -13.44
C VAL A 290 -16.15 -10.33 -13.84
N LYS A 291 -15.00 -10.00 -13.24
CA LYS A 291 -14.28 -8.74 -13.53
C LYS A 291 -13.04 -9.03 -14.37
N LEU A 292 -13.04 -8.58 -15.63
CA LEU A 292 -11.95 -8.81 -16.60
C LEU A 292 -10.90 -7.69 -16.58
N SER A 293 -11.33 -6.47 -16.28
CA SER A 293 -10.50 -5.27 -16.26
C SER A 293 -10.98 -4.29 -15.19
N ALA A 294 -10.11 -3.37 -14.79
CA ALA A 294 -10.42 -2.25 -13.91
C ALA A 294 -9.68 -0.99 -14.37
N GLU A 295 -10.22 0.19 -14.04
CA GLU A 295 -9.50 1.44 -14.16
C GLU A 295 -8.49 1.60 -13.02
N ASN A 296 -7.38 2.27 -13.28
CA ASN A 296 -6.55 2.82 -12.20
C ASN A 296 -6.99 4.24 -11.81
N GLU A 297 -6.31 4.84 -10.84
CA GLU A 297 -6.59 6.20 -10.34
C GLU A 297 -6.52 7.29 -11.42
N ASN A 298 -5.86 7.00 -12.55
CA ASN A 298 -5.73 7.87 -13.72
C ASN A 298 -6.76 7.55 -14.83
N ARG A 299 -7.77 6.72 -14.56
CA ARG A 299 -8.81 6.31 -15.52
C ARG A 299 -8.26 5.50 -16.70
N VAL A 300 -7.11 4.84 -16.53
CA VAL A 300 -6.55 3.94 -17.54
C VAL A 300 -6.98 2.51 -17.21
N TYR A 301 -7.57 1.83 -18.20
CA TYR A 301 -8.00 0.45 -18.06
C TYR A 301 -6.83 -0.53 -18.16
N PHE A 302 -6.81 -1.49 -17.24
CA PHE A 302 -5.89 -2.61 -17.25
C PHE A 302 -6.61 -3.94 -17.00
N PRO A 303 -6.07 -5.07 -17.49
CA PRO A 303 -6.51 -6.39 -17.05
C PRO A 303 -6.38 -6.52 -15.53
N VAL A 304 -7.33 -7.18 -14.86
CA VAL A 304 -7.30 -7.35 -13.39
C VAL A 304 -6.00 -8.02 -12.90
N THR A 305 -5.43 -8.89 -13.72
CA THR A 305 -4.15 -9.58 -13.48
C THR A 305 -2.96 -8.63 -13.37
N SER A 306 -3.07 -7.41 -13.89
CA SER A 306 -1.99 -6.41 -13.88
C SER A 306 -1.92 -5.61 -12.58
N PHE A 307 -2.94 -5.70 -11.73
CA PHE A 307 -2.96 -5.09 -10.39
C PHE A 307 -2.23 -5.95 -9.33
N LEU A 308 -1.78 -7.15 -9.71
CA LEU A 308 -1.06 -8.06 -8.83
C LEU A 308 0.42 -8.09 -9.17
N ALA A 309 1.25 -7.98 -8.15
CA ALA A 309 2.71 -8.05 -8.26
C ALA A 309 3.26 -8.74 -7.00
N PRO A 310 4.00 -9.86 -7.11
CA PRO A 310 4.70 -10.44 -5.96
C PRO A 310 5.53 -9.39 -5.19
N CYS A 311 5.14 -9.09 -3.97
CA CYS A 311 5.85 -8.14 -3.10
C CYS A 311 6.74 -8.93 -2.15
N LEU A 312 8.06 -8.90 -2.34
CA LEU A 312 8.98 -9.55 -1.40
C LEU A 312 8.95 -8.84 -0.03
N ALA A 313 8.65 -9.61 1.02
CA ALA A 313 8.75 -9.15 2.40
C ALA A 313 10.14 -9.40 3.02
N SER A 314 10.96 -10.26 2.40
CA SER A 314 12.27 -10.66 2.90
C SER A 314 13.30 -10.77 1.78
N ASP A 315 14.31 -9.90 1.78
CA ASP A 315 15.55 -10.14 1.03
C ASP A 315 16.47 -10.97 1.92
N GLY A 316 16.44 -12.29 1.75
CA GLY A 316 17.51 -13.17 2.20
C GLY A 316 18.62 -13.10 1.16
N GLY A 317 19.47 -12.08 1.22
CA GLY A 317 20.31 -11.79 0.05
C GLY A 317 21.47 -10.82 0.19
N THR A 318 21.86 -10.34 1.38
CA THR A 318 23.21 -9.78 1.56
C THR A 318 24.09 -10.82 2.22
N GLY A 319 24.69 -11.68 1.40
CA GLY A 319 25.88 -12.43 1.80
C GLY A 319 27.00 -11.42 2.03
N GLY A 320 27.22 -11.01 3.29
CA GLY A 320 28.28 -10.06 3.59
C GLY A 320 28.17 -9.40 4.97
N ARG A 321 28.51 -10.18 6.01
CA ARG A 321 29.03 -9.81 7.33
C ARG A 321 28.18 -8.91 8.25
N ASP A 322 28.02 -9.43 9.47
CA ASP A 322 27.46 -8.84 10.69
C ASP A 322 25.91 -8.80 10.71
N GLY A 323 25.20 -9.88 11.04
CA GLY A 323 25.32 -10.62 12.29
C GLY A 323 24.39 -10.01 13.35
N LEU A 324 23.14 -10.50 13.42
CA LEU A 324 22.13 -10.22 14.46
C LEU A 324 21.36 -8.87 14.39
N ALA A 325 21.87 -7.82 13.74
CA ALA A 325 21.19 -6.51 13.68
C ALA A 325 20.14 -6.35 12.55
N ALA A 326 20.11 -7.27 11.57
CA ALA A 326 19.16 -7.26 10.45
C ALA A 326 17.83 -8.00 10.73
N LEU A 327 17.63 -8.49 11.96
CA LEU A 327 16.54 -9.40 12.34
C LEU A 327 15.21 -8.73 12.75
N ILE A 328 15.10 -7.39 12.72
CA ILE A 328 13.88 -6.68 13.19
C ILE A 328 13.49 -5.52 12.25
N SER A 329 13.90 -5.53 10.99
CA SER A 329 13.72 -4.36 10.11
C SER A 329 12.44 -4.38 9.26
N THR A 330 11.66 -5.46 9.26
CA THR A 330 10.31 -5.50 8.70
C THR A 330 9.44 -6.37 9.59
N HIS A 331 8.36 -5.85 10.18
CA HIS A 331 7.42 -6.66 10.98
C HIS A 331 6.58 -7.64 10.12
N ILE A 332 6.99 -7.92 8.87
CA ILE A 332 6.30 -8.78 7.90
C ILE A 332 7.28 -9.84 7.41
N ASP A 333 7.54 -10.85 8.24
CA ASP A 333 8.38 -11.99 7.91
C ASP A 333 7.55 -13.25 7.61
N THR A 334 6.24 -13.19 7.83
CA THR A 334 5.33 -14.31 7.64
C THR A 334 4.07 -13.90 6.85
N PRO A 335 3.43 -14.84 6.12
CA PRO A 335 2.11 -14.64 5.52
C PRO A 335 1.05 -14.12 6.51
N TYR A 336 1.16 -14.52 7.78
CA TYR A 336 0.26 -14.11 8.85
C TYR A 336 0.43 -12.64 9.23
N GLN A 337 1.67 -12.18 9.32
CA GLN A 337 1.96 -10.77 9.52
C GLN A 337 1.57 -9.93 8.30
N ALA A 338 1.61 -10.48 7.08
CA ALA A 338 1.12 -9.80 5.89
C ALA A 338 -0.40 -9.62 5.92
N ALA A 339 -1.17 -10.67 6.26
CA ALA A 339 -2.60 -10.57 6.47
C ALA A 339 -2.95 -9.54 7.56
N ARG A 340 -2.19 -9.56 8.66
CA ARG A 340 -2.35 -8.60 9.75
C ARG A 340 -2.06 -7.17 9.28
N PHE A 341 -0.95 -6.94 8.60
CA PHE A 341 -0.58 -5.64 8.04
C PHE A 341 -1.70 -5.07 7.16
N VAL A 342 -2.24 -5.89 6.24
CA VAL A 342 -3.31 -5.48 5.33
C VAL A 342 -4.59 -5.16 6.09
N SER A 343 -4.94 -5.93 7.12
CA SER A 343 -6.14 -5.68 7.95
C SER A 343 -6.10 -4.34 8.71
N LEU A 344 -4.91 -3.77 8.91
CA LEU A 344 -4.73 -2.50 9.63
C LEU A 344 -4.97 -1.27 8.75
N PHE A 345 -5.07 -1.43 7.43
CA PHE A 345 -5.50 -0.34 6.55
C PHE A 345 -6.93 0.05 6.93
N ARG A 346 -7.19 1.35 7.10
CA ARG A 346 -8.54 1.81 7.44
C ARG A 346 -9.48 1.68 6.24
N ASP A 347 -10.74 1.36 6.52
CA ASP A 347 -11.80 1.35 5.51
C ASP A 347 -11.96 2.74 4.93
N GLU A 348 -11.79 2.80 3.61
CA GLU A 348 -12.34 3.89 2.85
C GLU A 348 -13.80 3.54 2.58
N GLU A 349 -14.70 4.03 3.44
CA GLU A 349 -16.11 4.14 3.07
C GLU A 349 -16.17 5.05 1.84
N LEU A 350 -16.24 4.44 0.66
CA LEU A 350 -16.66 5.17 -0.52
C LEU A 350 -18.04 5.72 -0.20
N ARG A 351 -18.13 7.04 -0.04
CA ARG A 351 -19.38 7.76 -0.22
C ARG A 351 -19.80 7.54 -1.67
N SER A 352 -20.49 6.45 -1.94
CA SER A 352 -21.00 6.14 -3.26
C SER A 352 -22.42 5.62 -3.11
N SER A 353 -23.31 6.48 -3.60
CA SER A 353 -24.71 6.26 -3.87
C SER A 353 -25.00 4.83 -4.29
N ALA A 354 -26.07 4.28 -3.72
CA ALA A 354 -26.61 2.95 -3.99
C ALA A 354 -26.66 2.61 -5.50
N SER A 355 -25.65 1.90 -6.01
CA SER A 355 -25.75 1.11 -7.23
C SER A 355 -24.51 0.20 -7.36
N HIS A 356 -24.77 -1.11 -7.45
CA HIS A 356 -23.94 -2.21 -7.96
C HIS A 356 -22.45 -1.94 -8.21
N CYS A 357 -21.58 -2.61 -7.44
CA CYS A 357 -20.10 -2.61 -7.56
C CYS A 357 -19.48 -1.19 -7.54
N ALA A 358 -19.60 -0.52 -6.41
CA ALA A 358 -19.15 0.86 -6.18
C ALA A 358 -17.61 0.96 -6.02
N CYS A 359 -16.86 0.69 -7.09
CA CYS A 359 -15.78 1.52 -7.63
C CYS A 359 -15.10 0.73 -8.76
N ASP A 360 -15.16 1.24 -10.00
CA ASP A 360 -14.41 0.60 -11.11
C ASP A 360 -12.91 0.94 -11.09
N VAL A 361 -12.49 1.72 -10.09
CA VAL A 361 -11.14 2.25 -9.94
C VAL A 361 -10.43 1.51 -8.83
N TRP A 362 -9.32 0.84 -9.17
CA TRP A 362 -8.39 0.25 -8.21
C TRP A 362 -7.09 1.05 -8.22
N HIS A 363 -6.65 1.56 -7.08
CA HIS A 363 -5.41 2.32 -7.04
C HIS A 363 -4.20 1.41 -7.25
N THR A 364 -3.15 1.94 -7.88
CA THR A 364 -1.83 1.30 -7.90
C THR A 364 -1.30 1.07 -6.48
N LEU A 365 -0.47 0.04 -6.27
CA LEU A 365 0.11 -0.28 -4.96
C LEU A 365 0.85 0.93 -4.36
N PRO A 366 1.70 1.68 -5.10
CA PRO A 366 2.30 2.92 -4.59
C PRO A 366 1.29 3.95 -4.08
N ALA A 367 0.15 4.12 -4.76
CA ALA A 367 -0.89 5.06 -4.36
C ALA A 367 -1.68 4.58 -3.12
N VAL A 368 -2.04 3.30 -3.06
CA VAL A 368 -2.66 2.67 -1.87
C VAL A 368 -1.78 2.89 -0.64
N LEU A 369 -0.48 2.64 -0.80
CA LEU A 369 0.50 2.65 0.27
C LEU A 369 0.81 4.09 0.72
N ALA A 370 1.00 5.03 -0.21
CA ALA A 370 1.16 6.46 0.10
C ALA A 370 -0.07 7.05 0.84
N ARG A 371 -1.27 6.54 0.55
CA ARG A 371 -2.52 6.96 1.21
C ARG A 371 -2.69 6.37 2.60
N GLY A 372 -2.08 5.22 2.89
CA GLY A 372 -2.26 4.48 4.16
C GLY A 372 -3.71 4.02 4.40
N ARG A 373 -4.52 3.93 3.34
CA ARG A 373 -5.93 3.50 3.36
C ARG A 373 -6.25 2.73 2.10
N ALA A 374 -7.13 1.75 2.23
CA ALA A 374 -7.47 0.83 1.15
C ALA A 374 -8.94 0.43 1.25
N THR A 375 -9.60 0.30 0.10
CA THR A 375 -10.87 -0.42 -0.03
C THR A 375 -10.66 -1.92 0.20
N THR A 376 -11.74 -2.66 0.42
CA THR A 376 -11.69 -4.13 0.55
C THR A 376 -11.04 -4.80 -0.67
N ALA A 377 -11.36 -4.32 -1.88
CA ALA A 377 -10.74 -4.80 -3.12
C ALA A 377 -9.22 -4.54 -3.14
N GLU A 378 -8.78 -3.34 -2.78
CA GLU A 378 -7.37 -2.98 -2.72
C GLU A 378 -6.60 -3.77 -1.65
N ARG A 379 -7.23 -4.07 -0.51
CA ARG A 379 -6.68 -4.97 0.50
C ARG A 379 -6.49 -6.38 -0.04
N ALA A 380 -7.48 -6.92 -0.76
CA ALA A 380 -7.36 -8.24 -1.38
C ALA A 380 -6.19 -8.28 -2.39
N LEU A 381 -6.05 -7.24 -3.22
CA LEU A 381 -4.98 -7.11 -4.20
C LEU A 381 -3.60 -7.01 -3.52
N LEU A 382 -3.47 -6.21 -2.47
CA LEU A 382 -2.24 -6.08 -1.69
C LEU A 382 -1.88 -7.39 -0.96
N LEU A 383 -2.85 -8.04 -0.32
CA LEU A 383 -2.63 -9.32 0.36
C LEU A 383 -2.20 -10.41 -0.62
N CYS A 384 -2.91 -10.56 -1.75
CA CYS A 384 -2.53 -11.54 -2.77
C CYS A 384 -1.13 -11.26 -3.31
N SER A 385 -0.79 -10.00 -3.57
CA SER A 385 0.55 -9.55 -3.96
C SER A 385 1.63 -9.94 -2.93
N LEU A 386 1.35 -9.79 -1.63
CA LEU A 386 2.27 -10.20 -0.57
C LEU A 386 2.42 -11.72 -0.47
N LEU A 387 1.32 -12.47 -0.54
CA LEU A 387 1.35 -13.94 -0.49
C LEU A 387 2.08 -14.55 -1.70
N LEU A 388 1.89 -13.97 -2.90
CA LEU A 388 2.69 -14.30 -4.07
C LEU A 388 4.19 -14.03 -3.84
N GLY A 389 4.52 -12.96 -3.10
CA GLY A 389 5.89 -12.66 -2.68
C GLY A 389 6.48 -13.69 -1.70
N PHE A 390 5.66 -14.36 -0.90
CA PHE A 390 6.04 -15.54 -0.10
C PHE A 390 6.10 -16.84 -0.92
N ALA A 391 5.99 -16.75 -2.25
CA ALA A 391 5.92 -17.88 -3.18
C ALA A 391 4.74 -18.83 -2.91
N MET A 392 3.64 -18.31 -2.33
CA MET A 392 2.40 -19.06 -2.17
C MET A 392 1.58 -19.03 -3.46
N ASP A 393 0.83 -20.10 -3.73
CA ASP A 393 -0.12 -20.16 -4.83
C ASP A 393 -1.41 -19.39 -4.46
N ALA A 394 -1.33 -18.06 -4.56
CA ALA A 394 -2.36 -17.13 -4.14
C ALA A 394 -3.18 -16.57 -5.31
N TRP A 395 -4.49 -16.48 -5.10
CA TRP A 395 -5.50 -16.07 -6.07
C TRP A 395 -6.46 -15.09 -5.41
N VAL A 396 -6.86 -14.04 -6.11
CA VAL A 396 -7.97 -13.18 -5.69
C VAL A 396 -9.27 -13.82 -6.17
N ALA A 397 -10.20 -14.02 -5.26
CA ALA A 397 -11.55 -14.47 -5.55
C ALA A 397 -12.53 -13.29 -5.56
N ILE A 398 -13.46 -13.31 -6.52
CA ILE A 398 -14.56 -12.35 -6.63
C ILE A 398 -15.87 -13.12 -6.46
N GLY A 399 -16.70 -12.64 -5.56
CA GLY A 399 -17.94 -13.30 -5.20
C GLY A 399 -18.90 -12.41 -4.44
N LEU A 400 -19.74 -13.03 -3.63
CA LEU A 400 -20.70 -12.36 -2.76
C LEU A 400 -20.30 -12.51 -1.30
N GLU A 401 -20.58 -11.49 -0.50
CA GLU A 401 -20.61 -11.57 0.97
C GLU A 401 -22.00 -11.99 1.46
N SER A 402 -22.12 -12.32 2.74
CA SER A 402 -23.36 -12.70 3.43
C SER A 402 -24.57 -11.78 3.19
N ASP A 403 -24.34 -10.50 2.90
CA ASP A 403 -25.36 -9.49 2.62
C ASP A 403 -25.71 -9.32 1.13
N GLY A 404 -25.09 -10.14 0.26
CA GLY A 404 -25.27 -10.10 -1.19
C GLY A 404 -24.48 -8.99 -1.90
N ARG A 405 -23.60 -8.26 -1.22
CA ARG A 405 -22.68 -7.31 -1.87
C ARG A 405 -21.51 -8.03 -2.53
N ALA A 406 -20.97 -7.41 -3.58
CA ALA A 406 -19.76 -7.89 -4.23
C ALA A 406 -18.57 -7.78 -3.26
N HIS A 407 -17.83 -8.87 -3.10
CA HIS A 407 -16.69 -8.95 -2.19
C HIS A 407 -15.48 -9.62 -2.83
N LEU A 408 -14.30 -9.19 -2.38
CA LEU A 408 -13.02 -9.70 -2.84
C LEU A 408 -12.22 -10.22 -1.63
N TRP A 409 -11.77 -11.46 -1.73
CA TRP A 409 -10.91 -12.11 -0.73
C TRP A 409 -9.79 -12.88 -1.43
N VAL A 410 -8.84 -13.42 -0.66
CA VAL A 410 -7.69 -14.15 -1.23
C VAL A 410 -7.82 -15.65 -0.91
N ILE A 411 -7.50 -16.50 -1.87
CA ILE A 411 -7.46 -17.96 -1.73
C ILE A 411 -6.02 -18.40 -1.95
N THR A 412 -5.51 -19.26 -1.07
CA THR A 412 -4.24 -19.95 -1.29
C THR A 412 -4.48 -21.45 -1.40
N ARG A 413 -3.91 -22.07 -2.44
CA ARG A 413 -3.94 -23.53 -2.60
C ARG A 413 -2.73 -24.16 -1.93
N GLU A 414 -2.91 -25.35 -1.37
CA GLU A 414 -1.81 -26.09 -0.76
C GLU A 414 -0.92 -26.73 -1.83
N TRP A 415 0.40 -26.55 -1.70
CA TRP A 415 1.38 -27.12 -2.62
C TRP A 415 1.41 -28.65 -2.49
N LYS A 416 1.17 -29.37 -3.61
CA LYS A 416 1.14 -30.85 -3.70
C LYS A 416 0.01 -31.55 -2.92
N ALA A 417 -0.97 -30.82 -2.42
CA ALA A 417 -2.17 -31.40 -1.81
C ALA A 417 -3.31 -31.52 -2.84
N ASP A 418 -4.47 -32.00 -2.39
CA ASP A 418 -5.70 -31.97 -3.17
C ASP A 418 -6.09 -30.52 -3.49
N LEU A 419 -5.87 -30.08 -4.73
CA LEU A 419 -6.20 -28.74 -5.22
C LEU A 419 -7.70 -28.43 -5.18
N ARG A 420 -8.55 -29.36 -4.75
CA ARG A 420 -9.97 -29.12 -4.52
C ARG A 420 -10.24 -28.23 -3.30
N HIS A 421 -9.30 -28.15 -2.34
CA HIS A 421 -9.44 -27.37 -1.11
C HIS A 421 -8.31 -26.34 -0.96
N GLY A 422 -8.55 -25.31 -0.15
CA GLY A 422 -7.59 -24.26 0.10
C GLY A 422 -7.90 -23.45 1.34
N THR A 423 -7.08 -22.43 1.58
CA THR A 423 -7.28 -21.45 2.66
C THR A 423 -7.82 -20.15 2.07
N HIS A 424 -8.93 -19.68 2.62
CA HIS A 424 -9.57 -18.41 2.30
C HIS A 424 -9.13 -17.37 3.33
N TRP A 425 -8.63 -16.23 2.87
CA TRP A 425 -8.10 -15.14 3.68
C TRP A 425 -9.00 -13.92 3.54
N GLU A 426 -9.58 -13.46 4.64
CA GLU A 426 -10.39 -12.23 4.71
C GLU A 426 -9.45 -11.00 4.83
N PRO A 427 -9.33 -10.14 3.81
CA PRO A 427 -8.38 -9.03 3.83
C PRO A 427 -8.70 -7.95 4.86
N ALA A 428 -9.97 -7.77 5.24
CA ALA A 428 -10.37 -6.72 6.18
C ALA A 428 -10.04 -7.08 7.64
N THR A 429 -10.15 -8.35 8.02
CA THR A 429 -9.88 -8.81 9.39
C THR A 429 -8.53 -9.50 9.53
N GLY A 430 -8.00 -10.06 8.45
CA GLY A 430 -6.84 -10.96 8.49
C GLY A 430 -7.21 -12.40 8.89
N ASP A 431 -8.50 -12.72 9.00
CA ASP A 431 -9.00 -14.06 9.30
C ASP A 431 -8.73 -15.06 8.18
N ARG A 432 -8.69 -16.34 8.56
CA ARG A 432 -8.45 -17.44 7.64
C ARG A 432 -9.45 -18.55 7.88
N TYR A 433 -9.95 -19.13 6.80
CA TYR A 433 -10.92 -20.21 6.84
C TYR A 433 -10.49 -21.30 5.86
N HIS A 434 -10.44 -22.55 6.31
CA HIS A 434 -10.21 -23.67 5.41
C HIS A 434 -11.49 -23.93 4.59
N SER A 435 -11.38 -24.46 3.36
CA SER A 435 -12.57 -24.76 2.53
C SER A 435 -13.56 -25.74 3.18
N SER A 436 -13.10 -26.54 4.15
CA SER A 436 -13.96 -27.43 4.95
C SER A 436 -14.62 -26.77 6.17
N ASP A 437 -14.32 -25.49 6.43
CA ASP A 437 -14.89 -24.75 7.57
C ASP A 437 -16.37 -24.44 7.29
N PRO A 438 -17.32 -24.91 8.13
CA PRO A 438 -18.74 -24.61 7.97
C PRO A 438 -19.06 -23.11 7.99
N HIS A 439 -18.25 -22.30 8.66
CA HIS A 439 -18.46 -20.85 8.75
C HIS A 439 -18.21 -20.14 7.42
N LEU A 440 -17.39 -20.71 6.54
CA LEU A 440 -17.08 -20.13 5.23
C LEU A 440 -18.33 -19.90 4.38
N ALA A 441 -19.27 -20.85 4.40
CA ALA A 441 -20.54 -20.74 3.66
C ALA A 441 -21.44 -19.61 4.17
N SER A 442 -21.28 -19.21 5.44
CA SER A 442 -22.00 -18.06 6.01
C SER A 442 -21.34 -16.73 5.68
N LEU A 443 -20.02 -16.72 5.45
CA LEU A 443 -19.26 -15.51 5.08
C LEU A 443 -19.41 -15.19 3.60
N TYR A 444 -19.24 -16.21 2.75
CA TYR A 444 -19.21 -16.08 1.31
C TYR A 444 -20.24 -17.02 0.67
N PRO A 445 -21.42 -16.51 0.27
CA PRO A 445 -22.44 -17.33 -0.36
C PRO A 445 -22.04 -17.85 -1.74
N ALA A 446 -21.20 -17.13 -2.49
CA ALA A 446 -20.84 -17.49 -3.86
C ALA A 446 -19.43 -17.03 -4.27
N ILE A 447 -18.74 -17.83 -5.08
CA ILE A 447 -17.50 -17.50 -5.81
C ILE A 447 -17.74 -17.56 -7.32
N HIS A 448 -17.59 -16.41 -7.99
CA HIS A 448 -17.92 -16.25 -9.40
C HIS A 448 -16.70 -16.33 -10.32
N CYS A 449 -15.57 -15.75 -9.91
CA CYS A 449 -14.32 -15.90 -10.64
C CYS A 449 -13.12 -15.77 -9.70
N VAL A 450 -11.98 -16.28 -10.16
CA VAL A 450 -10.68 -16.13 -9.52
C VAL A 450 -9.67 -15.60 -10.52
N PHE A 451 -8.70 -14.84 -10.05
CA PHE A 451 -7.58 -14.42 -10.88
C PHE A 451 -6.31 -14.30 -10.05
N ASN A 452 -5.18 -14.51 -10.70
CA ASN A 452 -3.88 -14.18 -10.16
C ASN A 452 -3.14 -13.32 -11.20
N ARG A 453 -1.82 -13.19 -11.06
CA ARG A 453 -1.01 -12.46 -12.02
C ARG A 453 -1.01 -13.08 -13.41
N SER A 454 -1.15 -14.40 -13.56
CA SER A 454 -0.93 -15.10 -14.83
C SER A 454 -2.22 -15.48 -15.56
N ALA A 455 -3.34 -15.58 -14.84
CA ALA A 455 -4.57 -16.10 -15.40
C ALA A 455 -5.80 -15.58 -14.65
N LEU A 456 -6.95 -15.66 -15.34
CA LEU A 456 -8.28 -15.50 -14.78
C LEU A 456 -9.11 -16.73 -15.13
N TYR A 457 -9.95 -17.17 -14.19
CA TYR A 457 -10.89 -18.27 -14.37
C TYR A 457 -12.27 -17.86 -13.88
N ALA A 458 -13.30 -18.05 -14.70
CA ALA A 458 -14.68 -17.89 -14.26
C ALA A 458 -15.29 -19.24 -13.90
N ASN A 459 -16.07 -19.26 -12.82
CA ASN A 459 -16.71 -20.46 -12.32
C ASN A 459 -17.82 -20.90 -13.29
N CYS A 460 -17.84 -22.16 -13.68
CA CYS A 460 -18.86 -22.80 -14.51
C CYS A 460 -19.72 -23.81 -13.75
N GLN A 461 -19.40 -24.07 -12.48
CA GLN A 461 -20.18 -24.99 -11.64
C GLN A 461 -21.55 -24.38 -11.30
N LEU A 462 -22.58 -25.21 -11.15
CA LEU A 462 -23.92 -24.77 -10.77
C LEU A 462 -24.02 -24.40 -9.28
N ASP A 463 -23.27 -25.12 -8.44
CA ASP A 463 -23.08 -24.76 -7.03
C ASP A 463 -21.81 -23.92 -6.93
N ASP A 464 -21.98 -22.61 -6.76
CA ASP A 464 -20.90 -21.64 -6.65
C ASP A 464 -20.55 -21.31 -5.20
N ARG A 465 -21.00 -22.09 -4.21
CA ARG A 465 -20.56 -21.92 -2.82
C ARG A 465 -19.07 -22.26 -2.70
N PRO A 466 -18.25 -21.47 -1.99
CA PRO A 466 -16.82 -21.75 -1.81
C PRO A 466 -16.52 -23.10 -1.16
N SER A 467 -17.40 -23.61 -0.29
CA SER A 467 -17.25 -24.93 0.33
C SER A 467 -17.54 -26.11 -0.61
N ALA A 468 -18.27 -25.87 -1.70
CA ALA A 468 -18.65 -26.89 -2.70
C ALA A 468 -17.86 -26.76 -4.01
N THR A 469 -17.29 -25.58 -4.26
CA THR A 469 -16.50 -25.25 -5.45
C THR A 469 -15.10 -25.86 -5.33
N HIS A 470 -14.71 -26.68 -6.31
CA HIS A 470 -13.33 -27.17 -6.35
C HIS A 470 -12.36 -26.07 -6.82
N LEU A 471 -11.14 -26.05 -6.29
CA LEU A 471 -10.14 -25.01 -6.58
C LEU A 471 -9.05 -25.44 -7.59
N ALA A 472 -9.25 -26.55 -8.32
CA ALA A 472 -8.28 -27.05 -9.30
C ALA A 472 -8.47 -26.37 -10.68
N PHE A 473 -8.27 -25.05 -10.71
CA PHE A 473 -8.62 -24.17 -11.82
C PHE A 473 -8.10 -24.63 -13.20
N GLU A 474 -6.89 -25.16 -13.25
CA GLU A 474 -6.21 -25.60 -14.47
C GLU A 474 -6.60 -27.02 -14.91
N GLU A 475 -7.01 -27.87 -13.96
CA GLU A 475 -7.21 -29.31 -14.19
C GLU A 475 -8.62 -29.64 -14.70
N ASP A 476 -9.61 -28.79 -14.42
CA ASP A 476 -11.01 -29.00 -14.80
C ASP A 476 -11.59 -27.82 -15.60
N PRO A 477 -11.44 -27.85 -16.93
CA PRO A 477 -12.03 -26.85 -17.82
C PRO A 477 -13.56 -26.84 -17.86
N ALA A 478 -14.23 -27.89 -17.36
CA ALA A 478 -15.68 -27.94 -17.28
C ALA A 478 -16.20 -27.16 -16.07
N ALA A 479 -15.41 -27.12 -14.99
CA ALA A 479 -15.72 -26.36 -13.79
C ALA A 479 -15.21 -24.91 -13.84
N TRP A 480 -14.13 -24.64 -14.58
CA TRP A 480 -13.54 -23.30 -14.70
C TRP A 480 -13.25 -22.91 -16.15
N HIS A 481 -13.81 -21.79 -16.59
CA HIS A 481 -13.54 -21.24 -17.92
C HIS A 481 -12.30 -20.32 -17.88
N PRO A 482 -11.20 -20.67 -18.56
CA PRO A 482 -9.96 -19.90 -18.50
C PRO A 482 -9.97 -18.69 -19.43
N LEU A 483 -9.40 -17.59 -18.96
CA LEU A 483 -8.87 -16.48 -19.74
C LEU A 483 -7.35 -16.44 -19.54
N THR A 484 -6.64 -17.30 -20.27
CA THR A 484 -5.19 -17.54 -20.15
C THR A 484 -4.40 -17.08 -21.38
N ALA A 485 -5.01 -16.29 -22.26
CA ALA A 485 -4.36 -15.83 -23.48
C ALA A 485 -3.06 -15.05 -23.16
N PRO A 486 -2.00 -15.14 -23.99
CA PRO A 486 -0.76 -14.38 -23.81
C PRO A 486 -0.97 -12.87 -23.65
N LEU A 487 -2.11 -12.37 -24.12
CA LEU A 487 -2.51 -10.99 -24.02
C LEU A 487 -2.88 -10.55 -22.59
N VAL A 488 -3.34 -11.47 -21.74
CA VAL A 488 -3.69 -11.23 -20.33
C VAL A 488 -2.44 -11.00 -19.49
N THR A 489 -1.31 -11.56 -19.93
CA THR A 489 0.01 -11.44 -19.29
C THR A 489 0.96 -10.59 -20.11
N ALA A 490 0.48 -9.92 -21.17
CA ALA A 490 1.31 -9.17 -22.09
C ALA A 490 2.11 -8.09 -21.36
N PRO A 491 3.44 -8.03 -21.53
CA PRO A 491 4.29 -7.09 -20.81
C PRO A 491 3.91 -5.62 -20.97
N ALA A 492 3.34 -5.20 -22.11
CA ALA A 492 2.96 -3.80 -22.30
C ALA A 492 1.63 -3.43 -21.61
N LEU A 493 0.85 -4.42 -21.17
CA LEU A 493 -0.37 -4.23 -20.39
C LEU A 493 -0.14 -4.40 -18.88
N ARG A 494 1.09 -4.71 -18.47
CA ARG A 494 1.44 -4.82 -17.05
C ARG A 494 1.67 -3.44 -16.44
N MET A 495 1.10 -3.21 -15.25
CA MET A 495 1.47 -2.05 -14.42
C MET A 495 2.82 -2.25 -13.74
N TYR A 496 3.14 -3.49 -13.36
CA TYR A 496 4.38 -3.86 -12.70
C TYR A 496 5.13 -4.86 -13.60
N THR A 497 6.36 -4.55 -14.01
CA THR A 497 7.10 -5.43 -14.93
C THR A 497 7.82 -6.54 -14.20
N GLU A 498 7.96 -7.69 -14.85
CA GLU A 498 8.78 -8.81 -14.40
C GLU A 498 10.11 -8.75 -15.12
N GLU A 499 11.22 -8.67 -14.39
CA GLU A 499 12.52 -8.98 -14.96
C GLU A 499 12.77 -10.48 -14.73
N GLY A 500 12.60 -11.27 -15.79
CA GLY A 500 13.22 -12.59 -15.84
C GLY A 500 14.73 -12.44 -16.03
N PRO A 501 15.58 -13.34 -15.49
CA PRO A 501 16.99 -13.32 -15.82
C PRO A 501 17.16 -13.39 -17.33
N SER A 502 17.87 -12.42 -17.91
CA SER A 502 18.28 -12.49 -19.31
C SER A 502 19.08 -13.79 -19.48
N MET A 503 18.58 -14.72 -20.29
CA MET A 503 19.37 -15.87 -20.75
C MET A 503 20.53 -15.36 -21.59
N GLY A 504 21.63 -15.00 -20.93
CA GLY A 504 22.93 -14.91 -21.56
C GLY A 504 23.32 -16.31 -22.03
N GLN A 505 23.57 -16.46 -23.33
CA GLN A 505 24.18 -17.67 -23.87
C GLN A 505 25.59 -17.80 -23.27
N GLY A 506 25.73 -18.57 -22.19
CA GLY A 506 27.00 -18.80 -21.52
C GLY A 506 26.79 -19.48 -20.18
N GLY A 507 26.99 -20.80 -20.15
CA GLY A 507 26.70 -21.64 -18.99
C GLY A 507 27.52 -21.26 -17.75
N SER A 508 26.82 -20.84 -16.70
CA SER A 508 27.10 -21.19 -15.31
C SER A 508 25.89 -20.78 -14.46
N ALA A 509 25.11 -21.76 -14.01
CA ALA A 509 23.99 -21.54 -13.11
C ALA A 509 24.54 -21.17 -11.71
N VAL A 510 24.85 -19.89 -11.51
CA VAL A 510 24.76 -19.30 -10.18
C VAL A 510 23.32 -19.51 -9.71
N MET A 511 23.08 -19.92 -8.46
CA MET A 511 21.74 -19.94 -7.84
C MET A 511 21.19 -18.50 -7.73
N GLY A 512 20.90 -17.89 -8.88
CA GLY A 512 20.24 -16.59 -9.01
C GLY A 512 18.74 -16.75 -8.86
N ARG A 513 18.11 -15.71 -8.33
CA ARG A 513 16.66 -15.55 -8.08
C ARG A 513 15.81 -16.30 -9.12
N GLY A 514 14.83 -17.07 -8.63
CA GLY A 514 13.85 -17.74 -9.48
C GLY A 514 13.09 -16.75 -10.38
N PRO A 515 12.55 -17.22 -11.53
CA PRO A 515 11.92 -16.34 -12.51
C PRO A 515 10.67 -15.66 -11.93
N GLY A 516 10.53 -14.35 -12.19
CA GLY A 516 9.25 -13.64 -12.05
C GLY A 516 8.99 -12.92 -10.72
N VAL A 517 10.00 -12.60 -9.92
CA VAL A 517 9.79 -11.74 -8.75
C VAL A 517 9.69 -10.29 -9.21
N THR A 518 8.56 -9.62 -8.95
CA THR A 518 8.46 -8.17 -9.15
C THR A 518 9.17 -7.45 -8.02
N ASP A 519 9.97 -6.45 -8.35
CA ASP A 519 10.75 -5.66 -7.40
C ASP A 519 9.91 -4.71 -6.54
N LEU A 520 8.64 -4.97 -6.23
CA LEU A 520 7.89 -4.11 -5.29
C LEU A 520 8.26 -4.44 -3.84
N ALA A 521 9.51 -4.13 -3.46
CA ALA A 521 10.03 -4.42 -2.14
C ALA A 521 9.45 -3.42 -1.12
N LEU A 522 8.76 -3.94 -0.10
CA LEU A 522 8.34 -3.14 1.06
C LEU A 522 9.55 -2.70 1.93
N ARG A 523 10.70 -3.38 1.80
CA ARG A 523 11.89 -3.22 2.65
C ARG A 523 12.59 -1.87 2.48
N SER A 524 12.71 -1.38 1.27
CA SER A 524 13.47 -0.14 0.98
C SER A 524 12.78 1.12 1.50
N TRP A 525 11.53 0.99 1.96
CA TRP A 525 10.70 2.10 2.45
C TRP A 525 11.02 2.48 3.89
N TRP A 526 11.66 1.59 4.66
CA TRP A 526 11.77 1.71 6.11
C TRP A 526 13.21 1.63 6.62
N ARG A 527 14.23 1.85 5.78
CA ARG A 527 15.62 1.97 6.26
C ARG A 527 15.71 3.11 7.28
N ALA A 528 15.66 2.75 8.55
CA ALA A 528 16.18 3.53 9.65
C ALA A 528 17.70 3.40 9.59
N ASP A 529 18.36 4.26 8.80
CA ASP A 529 19.79 4.38 8.94
C ASP A 529 20.08 4.86 10.38
N LYS A 530 20.77 4.00 11.15
CA LYS A 530 21.45 4.37 12.41
C LYS A 530 20.57 4.94 13.52
N GLY A 531 19.48 4.25 13.87
CA GLY A 531 18.75 4.52 15.12
C GLY A 531 17.92 5.81 15.15
N GLU A 532 17.89 6.56 14.05
CA GLU A 532 16.87 7.57 13.79
C GLU A 532 15.54 6.87 13.42
N PRO A 533 14.37 7.39 13.84
CA PRO A 533 13.10 6.91 13.33
C PRO A 533 13.16 6.98 11.79
N GLY A 534 12.87 5.87 11.10
CA GLY A 534 12.86 5.83 9.64
C GLY A 534 12.04 6.99 9.08
N THR A 535 12.40 7.49 7.89
CA THR A 535 11.92 8.72 7.23
C THR A 535 10.39 8.86 7.12
N PHE A 536 9.65 7.81 7.48
CA PHE A 536 8.21 7.66 7.37
C PHE A 536 7.46 7.55 8.71
N CYS A 537 8.11 7.48 9.87
CA CYS A 537 7.43 7.45 11.18
C CYS A 537 6.71 8.78 11.45
N ARG A 538 5.36 8.83 11.37
CA ARG A 538 4.56 10.04 11.66
C ARG A 538 4.23 10.15 13.15
N SER A 539 4.24 9.02 13.88
CA SER A 539 3.87 8.98 15.30
C SER A 539 5.07 8.93 16.25
N THR A 540 5.17 9.94 17.13
CA THR A 540 6.10 9.99 18.28
C THR A 540 5.57 9.22 19.50
N LEU A 541 4.52 8.41 19.34
CA LEU A 541 3.93 7.66 20.44
C LEU A 541 4.89 6.59 20.96
N THR A 542 5.10 6.57 22.27
CA THR A 542 5.87 5.54 22.98
C THR A 542 4.95 4.70 23.86
N GLU A 543 5.31 3.43 24.07
CA GLU A 543 4.56 2.52 24.95
C GLU A 543 4.40 3.11 26.35
N GLU A 544 5.47 3.69 26.89
CA GLU A 544 5.49 4.30 28.23
C GLU A 544 4.52 5.48 28.37
N ARG A 545 4.41 6.32 27.33
CA ARG A 545 3.46 7.44 27.32
C ARG A 545 2.02 6.96 27.35
N VAL A 546 1.69 5.92 26.57
CA VAL A 546 0.36 5.31 26.57
C VAL A 546 0.04 4.71 27.94
N GLU A 547 0.97 3.94 28.49
CA GLU A 547 0.79 3.29 29.80
C GLU A 547 0.61 4.32 30.91
N SER A 548 1.42 5.37 30.95
CA SER A 548 1.30 6.45 31.93
C SER A 548 -0.04 7.18 31.82
N TYR A 549 -0.48 7.50 30.60
CA TYR A 549 -1.80 8.10 30.35
C TYR A 549 -2.95 7.22 30.88
N LEU A 550 -2.96 5.94 30.52
CA LEU A 550 -4.00 5.00 30.94
C LEU A 550 -4.00 4.77 32.45
N CYS A 551 -2.84 4.65 33.08
CA CYS A 551 -2.74 4.54 34.53
C CYS A 551 -3.37 5.75 35.24
N GLY A 552 -3.13 6.96 34.73
CA GLY A 552 -3.78 8.19 35.20
C GLY A 552 -5.30 8.12 35.08
N CYS A 553 -5.81 7.81 33.88
CA CYS A 553 -7.26 7.69 33.65
C CYS A 553 -7.94 6.66 34.56
N ILE A 554 -7.32 5.49 34.76
CA ILE A 554 -7.86 4.43 35.63
C ILE A 554 -7.89 4.88 37.08
N ALA A 555 -6.82 5.52 37.57
CA ALA A 555 -6.75 6.02 38.94
C ALA A 555 -7.81 7.11 39.20
N ASP A 556 -7.97 8.03 38.26
CA ASP A 556 -8.95 9.12 38.38
C ASP A 556 -10.40 8.60 38.30
N TYR A 557 -10.68 7.69 37.37
CA TYR A 557 -11.99 7.05 37.26
C TYR A 557 -12.36 6.31 38.55
N ARG A 558 -11.46 5.45 39.07
CA ARG A 558 -11.74 4.65 40.27
C ARG A 558 -11.89 5.51 41.52
N ARG A 559 -11.14 6.61 41.65
CA ARG A 559 -11.31 7.57 42.74
C ARG A 559 -12.69 8.24 42.67
N ALA A 560 -13.17 8.55 41.46
CA ALA A 560 -14.46 9.18 41.24
C ALA A 560 -15.65 8.22 41.44
N THR A 561 -15.57 6.98 40.95
CA THR A 561 -16.70 6.03 40.92
C THR A 561 -16.71 5.08 42.11
N VAL A 562 -15.58 4.43 42.40
CA VAL A 562 -15.44 3.39 43.42
C VAL A 562 -15.00 3.96 44.77
N LYS A 563 -14.48 5.20 44.79
CA LYS A 563 -13.89 5.85 45.97
C LYS A 563 -12.75 5.04 46.60
N ALA A 564 -11.96 4.38 45.76
CA ALA A 564 -10.84 3.55 46.17
C ALA A 564 -9.57 3.94 45.43
N ASP A 565 -8.43 3.85 46.12
CA ASP A 565 -7.12 4.02 45.49
C ASP A 565 -6.75 2.81 44.63
N THR A 566 -6.00 3.09 43.56
CA THR A 566 -5.54 2.10 42.59
C THR A 566 -4.05 1.87 42.77
N VAL A 567 -3.65 0.61 43.01
CA VAL A 567 -2.24 0.20 43.09
C VAL A 567 -1.87 -0.55 41.83
N PHE A 568 -0.77 -0.15 41.18
CA PHE A 568 -0.25 -0.79 39.98
C PHE A 568 0.90 -1.73 40.31
N ASP A 569 0.86 -2.95 39.76
CA ASP A 569 1.86 -4.00 39.97
C ASP A 569 2.85 -4.07 38.79
N PRO A 570 4.15 -3.75 39.01
CA PRO A 570 5.18 -3.81 37.97
C PRO A 570 5.45 -5.22 37.44
N LEU A 571 5.35 -6.24 38.29
CA LEU A 571 5.59 -7.63 37.91
C LEU A 571 4.44 -8.11 37.02
N LEU A 572 3.19 -7.83 37.42
CA LEU A 572 2.03 -8.16 36.59
C LEU A 572 2.10 -7.43 35.23
N ARG A 573 2.47 -6.14 35.20
CA ARG A 573 2.71 -5.37 33.96
C ARG A 573 3.72 -6.05 33.04
N HIS A 574 4.84 -6.54 33.58
CA HIS A 574 5.86 -7.21 32.77
C HIS A 574 5.31 -8.46 32.07
N LEU A 575 4.53 -9.27 32.80
CA LEU A 575 3.93 -10.52 32.32
C LEU A 575 2.93 -10.32 31.19
N LEU A 576 2.23 -9.19 31.15
CA LEU A 576 1.28 -8.87 30.07
C LEU A 576 1.97 -8.65 28.71
N SER A 577 3.30 -8.51 28.66
CA SER A 577 4.02 -8.35 27.38
C SER A 577 3.89 -9.58 26.48
N THR A 578 4.00 -10.77 27.06
CA THR A 578 3.96 -12.06 26.35
C THR A 578 2.63 -12.28 25.61
N PRO A 579 1.46 -12.20 26.28
CA PRO A 579 0.19 -12.39 25.60
C PRO A 579 -0.06 -11.31 24.54
N LEU A 580 0.33 -10.05 24.76
CA LEU A 580 0.16 -9.01 23.74
C LEU A 580 0.96 -9.28 22.46
N TYR A 581 2.16 -9.84 22.59
CA TYR A 581 2.96 -10.26 21.44
C TYR A 581 2.34 -11.48 20.73
N SER A 582 1.91 -12.48 21.51
CA SER A 582 1.19 -13.63 20.97
C SER A 582 -0.08 -13.22 20.25
N TYR A 583 -0.92 -12.37 20.84
CA TYR A 583 -2.15 -11.89 20.21
C TYR A 583 -1.91 -11.13 18.91
N GLU A 584 -0.77 -10.47 18.73
CA GLU A 584 -0.46 -9.84 17.44
C GLU A 584 0.01 -10.85 16.39
N LEU A 585 0.80 -11.85 16.79
CA LEU A 585 1.30 -12.88 15.88
C LEU A 585 0.27 -13.97 15.54
N THR A 586 -0.61 -14.30 16.48
CA THR A 586 -1.54 -15.44 16.40
C THR A 586 -3.00 -14.99 16.35
N ALA A 587 -3.28 -13.70 16.11
CA ALA A 587 -4.61 -13.10 16.16
C ALA A 587 -5.72 -13.89 15.42
N HIS A 588 -5.36 -14.74 14.45
CA HIS A 588 -6.32 -15.42 13.59
C HIS A 588 -5.90 -16.86 13.23
N VAL A 589 -5.68 -17.73 14.23
CA VAL A 589 -5.70 -19.19 14.00
C VAL A 589 -7.05 -19.71 14.52
N PRO A 590 -8.01 -20.05 13.64
CA PRO A 590 -9.18 -20.78 14.07
C PRO A 590 -8.74 -22.12 14.70
N GLU A 591 -9.47 -22.56 15.72
CA GLU A 591 -9.20 -23.79 16.46
C GLU A 591 -9.22 -25.09 15.60
N LEU A 592 -9.62 -25.01 14.33
CA LEU A 592 -9.94 -26.15 13.48
C LEU A 592 -8.75 -26.97 12.95
N ASP A 593 -7.53 -26.43 12.87
CA ASP A 593 -6.36 -27.18 12.33
C ASP A 593 -5.64 -28.06 13.36
N ALA A 594 -6.16 -28.16 14.58
CA ALA A 594 -5.60 -29.05 15.61
C ALA A 594 -5.57 -30.53 15.17
N SER A 595 -6.48 -30.94 14.28
CA SER A 595 -6.63 -32.33 13.82
C SER A 595 -5.59 -32.72 12.75
N SER A 596 -5.12 -31.78 11.93
CA SER A 596 -4.09 -32.02 10.91
C SER A 596 -2.67 -31.99 11.52
N ALA A 597 -2.40 -31.05 12.42
CA ALA A 597 -1.12 -30.98 13.16
C ALA A 597 -0.87 -32.22 14.04
N MET A 598 -1.93 -32.80 14.61
CA MET A 598 -1.87 -34.02 15.42
C MET A 598 -1.56 -35.28 14.59
N ARG A 599 -1.96 -35.33 13.31
CA ARG A 599 -1.58 -36.40 12.37
C ARG A 599 -0.12 -36.31 11.93
N ALA A 600 0.49 -35.11 11.96
CA ALA A 600 1.89 -34.87 11.62
C ALA A 600 2.84 -34.85 12.84
N GLY A 601 2.35 -35.12 14.05
CA GLY A 601 3.17 -35.22 15.26
C GLY A 601 3.82 -33.91 15.73
N ARG A 602 3.37 -32.73 15.25
CA ARG A 602 3.89 -31.43 15.71
C ARG A 602 2.84 -30.69 16.55
N PRO A 603 3.20 -30.16 17.74
CA PRO A 603 2.30 -29.30 18.49
C PRO A 603 2.07 -27.98 17.72
N PRO A 604 0.84 -27.47 17.62
CA PRO A 604 0.57 -26.18 16.99
C PRO A 604 1.16 -25.04 17.85
N PRO A 605 1.92 -24.10 17.26
CA PRO A 605 2.71 -23.12 18.01
C PRO A 605 1.87 -22.18 18.89
N ALA A 606 0.60 -21.93 18.55
CA ALA A 606 -0.27 -21.03 19.29
C ALA A 606 -0.77 -21.59 20.64
N LYS A 607 -0.88 -22.93 20.79
CA LYS A 607 -1.38 -23.54 22.05
C LYS A 607 -0.36 -23.45 23.18
N ASP A 608 0.92 -23.45 22.86
CA ASP A 608 1.99 -23.46 23.87
C ASP A 608 2.16 -22.09 24.52
N HIS A 609 2.08 -20.99 23.77
CA HIS A 609 2.20 -19.64 24.32
C HIS A 609 1.06 -19.26 25.27
N ALA A 610 -0.18 -19.60 24.91
CA ALA A 610 -1.34 -19.35 25.76
C ALA A 610 -1.29 -20.18 27.07
N ARG A 611 -0.86 -21.45 26.98
CA ARG A 611 -0.67 -22.31 28.16
C ARG A 611 0.46 -21.82 29.06
N CYS A 612 1.61 -21.48 28.50
CA CYS A 612 2.73 -20.91 29.25
C CYS A 612 2.32 -19.63 29.99
N PHE A 613 1.56 -18.73 29.34
CA PHE A 613 1.05 -17.53 30.00
C PHE A 613 0.09 -17.87 31.14
N GLN A 614 -0.85 -18.79 30.93
CA GLN A 614 -1.79 -19.24 31.97
C GLN A 614 -1.07 -19.83 33.18
N ASP A 615 -0.05 -20.65 32.97
CA ASP A 615 0.70 -21.29 34.06
C ASP A 615 1.53 -20.27 34.86
N VAL A 616 2.12 -19.28 34.18
CA VAL A 616 2.83 -18.17 34.84
C VAL A 616 1.86 -17.31 35.65
N ILE A 617 0.69 -16.96 35.11
CA ILE A 617 -0.32 -16.19 35.84
C ILE A 617 -0.86 -16.95 37.05
N LYS A 618 -1.10 -18.27 36.93
CA LYS A 618 -1.47 -19.12 38.07
C LYS A 618 -0.41 -19.11 39.16
N GLY A 619 0.87 -19.18 38.78
CA GLY A 619 1.99 -19.08 39.74
C GLY A 619 2.04 -17.73 40.47
N VAL A 620 1.68 -16.64 39.79
CA VAL A 620 1.71 -15.28 40.35
C VAL A 620 0.45 -14.95 41.17
N CYS A 621 -0.70 -15.52 40.81
CA CYS A 621 -1.96 -15.30 41.52
C CYS A 621 -2.12 -16.22 42.74
N GLY A 622 -1.49 -17.40 42.74
CA GLY A 622 -1.72 -18.40 43.79
C GLY A 622 -3.18 -18.88 43.81
N HIS A 623 -3.59 -19.53 44.91
CA HIS A 623 -4.92 -20.13 45.02
C HIS A 623 -6.02 -19.17 45.51
N GLU A 624 -5.65 -18.02 46.09
CA GLU A 624 -6.59 -17.11 46.76
C GLU A 624 -6.94 -15.85 45.94
N SER A 625 -6.39 -15.72 44.73
CA SER A 625 -6.65 -14.57 43.88
C SER A 625 -7.04 -14.94 42.45
N VAL A 626 -7.91 -14.12 41.87
CA VAL A 626 -8.42 -14.25 40.52
C VAL A 626 -7.77 -13.19 39.64
N PHE A 627 -7.36 -13.63 38.45
CA PHE A 627 -6.87 -12.76 37.39
C PHE A 627 -7.99 -12.49 36.37
N LYS A 628 -8.19 -11.22 36.05
CA LYS A 628 -9.01 -10.78 34.91
C LYS A 628 -8.19 -9.85 34.04
N GLY A 629 -8.24 -10.02 32.73
CA GLY A 629 -7.51 -9.16 31.81
C GLY A 629 -8.24 -9.04 30.48
N LEU A 630 -8.29 -7.81 29.97
CA LEU A 630 -8.92 -7.49 28.70
C LEU A 630 -7.87 -6.95 27.74
N PRO A 631 -7.47 -7.70 26.70
CA PRO A 631 -6.61 -7.23 25.62
C PRO A 631 -7.45 -6.56 24.52
N LEU A 632 -7.13 -5.32 24.15
CA LEU A 632 -7.72 -4.60 23.03
C LEU A 632 -6.65 -4.21 22.00
N SER A 633 -7.06 -4.08 20.74
CA SER A 633 -6.22 -3.68 19.61
C SER A 633 -6.74 -2.38 19.00
N PHE A 634 -5.84 -1.43 18.74
CA PHE A 634 -6.17 -0.15 18.13
C PHE A 634 -5.30 0.07 16.88
N PRO A 635 -5.88 0.33 15.70
CA PRO A 635 -5.12 0.61 14.47
C PRO A 635 -4.67 2.08 14.39
N HIS A 636 -4.44 2.72 15.55
CA HIS A 636 -4.12 4.14 15.65
C HIS A 636 -3.34 4.45 16.93
N ALA A 637 -2.59 5.55 16.87
CA ALA A 637 -1.81 6.06 18.00
C ALA A 637 -2.58 7.04 18.91
N GLU A 638 -3.88 7.26 18.68
CA GLU A 638 -4.68 8.17 19.50
C GLU A 638 -5.03 7.59 20.88
N SER A 639 -4.12 7.78 21.84
CA SER A 639 -4.22 7.22 23.20
C SER A 639 -5.45 7.68 23.97
N ARG A 640 -5.98 8.87 23.65
CA ARG A 640 -7.17 9.44 24.30
C ARG A 640 -8.42 8.58 24.12
N LEU A 641 -8.53 7.87 23.00
CA LEU A 641 -9.66 7.01 22.70
C LEU A 641 -9.57 5.66 23.40
N PHE A 642 -8.39 5.24 23.87
CA PHE A 642 -8.19 3.91 24.42
C PHE A 642 -9.01 3.68 25.69
N PHE A 643 -8.95 4.60 26.66
CA PHE A 643 -9.66 4.46 27.93
C PHE A 643 -11.20 4.43 27.77
N PRO A 644 -11.83 5.34 26.99
CA PRO A 644 -13.25 5.22 26.64
C PRO A 644 -13.65 3.87 26.05
N THR A 645 -12.81 3.28 25.19
CA THR A 645 -13.09 1.94 24.62
C THR A 645 -13.09 0.86 25.70
N PHE A 646 -12.18 0.90 26.67
CA PHE A 646 -12.18 -0.02 27.80
C PHE A 646 -13.43 0.12 28.68
N LEU A 647 -13.90 1.35 28.92
CA LEU A 647 -15.13 1.61 29.66
C LEU A 647 -16.39 1.14 28.93
N GLY A 648 -16.40 1.22 27.59
CA GLY A 648 -17.49 0.73 26.76
C GLY A 648 -17.59 -0.80 26.73
N HIS A 649 -16.50 -1.51 27.01
CA HIS A 649 -16.47 -2.97 27.02
C HIS A 649 -17.00 -3.53 28.36
N PRO A 650 -17.97 -4.47 28.37
CA PRO A 650 -18.53 -5.01 29.61
C PRO A 650 -17.48 -5.60 30.55
N GLU A 651 -16.52 -6.35 30.02
CA GLU A 651 -15.43 -6.93 30.81
C GLU A 651 -14.44 -5.86 31.32
N GLY A 652 -14.21 -4.81 30.54
CA GLY A 652 -13.33 -3.71 30.93
C GLY A 652 -13.94 -2.94 32.09
N ARG A 653 -15.25 -2.66 32.01
CA ARG A 653 -16.00 -2.07 33.11
C ARG A 653 -16.03 -2.97 34.34
N ALA A 654 -16.22 -4.28 34.18
CA ALA A 654 -16.18 -5.24 35.29
C ALA A 654 -14.80 -5.29 36.00
N ILE A 655 -13.70 -5.06 35.26
CA ILE A 655 -12.35 -4.92 35.83
C ILE A 655 -12.24 -3.58 36.60
N LEU A 656 -12.71 -2.48 36.02
CA LEU A 656 -12.54 -1.14 36.57
C LEU A 656 -13.46 -0.82 37.75
N ASP A 657 -14.67 -1.38 37.79
CA ASP A 657 -15.70 -1.14 38.81
C ASP A 657 -15.57 -2.09 40.03
N LEU A 658 -14.50 -2.89 40.12
CA LEU A 658 -14.28 -3.79 41.26
C LEU A 658 -14.29 -2.99 42.58
N PRO A 659 -15.17 -3.34 43.56
CA PRO A 659 -15.39 -2.58 44.80
C PRO A 659 -14.27 -2.75 45.84
N VAL A 660 -13.13 -3.27 45.40
CA VAL A 660 -12.04 -3.72 46.25
C VAL A 660 -10.89 -2.72 46.14
N GLY A 661 -10.38 -2.25 47.28
CA GLY A 661 -9.28 -1.27 47.36
C GLY A 661 -7.90 -1.87 47.10
N GLY A 662 -6.88 -1.00 46.96
CA GLY A 662 -5.52 -1.36 46.53
C GLY A 662 -4.77 -2.43 47.33
N ALA A 663 -5.21 -2.77 48.55
CA ALA A 663 -4.63 -3.86 49.34
C ALA A 663 -5.10 -5.26 48.89
N LYS A 664 -6.30 -5.34 48.28
CA LYS A 664 -6.92 -6.61 47.84
C LYS A 664 -7.08 -6.70 46.31
N ALA A 665 -6.78 -5.62 45.57
CA ALA A 665 -6.81 -5.56 44.11
C ALA A 665 -5.60 -4.81 43.55
N LEU A 666 -4.80 -5.50 42.73
CA LEU A 666 -3.62 -4.96 42.04
C LEU A 666 -3.87 -4.87 40.54
N TYR A 667 -3.67 -3.69 39.97
CA TYR A 667 -3.91 -3.43 38.56
C TYR A 667 -2.61 -3.47 37.75
N ALA A 668 -2.71 -3.77 36.47
CA ALA A 668 -1.62 -3.65 35.53
C ALA A 668 -2.11 -3.15 34.18
N VAL A 669 -1.33 -2.28 33.58
CA VAL A 669 -1.52 -1.80 32.20
C VAL A 669 -0.25 -2.07 31.44
N LYS A 670 -0.37 -2.72 30.28
CA LYS A 670 0.73 -2.87 29.34
C LYS A 670 0.27 -2.46 27.94
N CYS A 671 1.13 -1.71 27.26
CA CYS A 671 0.98 -1.33 25.87
C CYS A 671 2.12 -1.95 25.06
N ARG A 672 1.81 -2.39 23.84
CA ARG A 672 2.78 -2.75 22.80
C ARG A 672 2.42 -2.05 21.50
N ILE A 673 3.40 -1.38 20.90
CA ILE A 673 3.20 -0.66 19.62
C ILE A 673 3.96 -1.42 18.53
N PHE A 674 3.22 -2.06 17.64
CA PHE A 674 3.75 -2.71 16.45
C PHE A 674 3.72 -1.72 15.29
N ARG A 675 4.89 -1.51 14.67
CA ARG A 675 5.05 -0.61 13.54
C ARG A 675 5.19 -1.43 12.26
N TYR A 676 4.23 -1.26 11.37
CA TYR A 676 4.25 -1.83 10.03
C TYR A 676 4.72 -0.76 9.02
N PRO A 677 5.05 -1.17 7.77
CA PRO A 677 5.38 -0.22 6.70
C PRO A 677 4.32 0.89 6.54
N GLU A 678 4.73 2.04 6.03
CA GLU A 678 3.87 3.24 5.82
C GLU A 678 3.27 3.83 7.11
N ASP A 679 3.95 3.65 8.25
CA ASP A 679 3.48 4.11 9.56
C ASP A 679 2.10 3.57 9.94
N ILE A 680 1.78 2.37 9.42
CA ILE A 680 0.61 1.62 9.84
C ILE A 680 0.92 1.02 11.22
N LEU A 681 0.05 1.30 12.18
CA LEU A 681 0.28 0.94 13.58
C LEU A 681 -0.75 -0.06 14.06
N ALA A 682 -0.30 -1.06 14.81
CA ALA A 682 -1.16 -1.81 15.72
C ALA A 682 -0.72 -1.53 17.15
N VAL A 683 -1.58 -0.88 17.92
CA VAL A 683 -1.37 -0.64 19.34
C VAL A 683 -2.19 -1.65 20.13
N ARG A 684 -1.51 -2.58 20.79
CA ARG A 684 -2.12 -3.58 21.67
C ARG A 684 -2.03 -3.10 23.11
N VAL A 685 -3.17 -3.00 23.78
CA VAL A 685 -3.24 -2.58 25.18
C VAL A 685 -3.98 -3.65 25.97
N MET A 686 -3.43 -4.02 27.13
CA MET A 686 -4.12 -4.89 28.07
C MET A 686 -4.24 -4.21 29.42
N ILE A 687 -5.48 -4.13 29.92
CA ILE A 687 -5.76 -3.78 31.32
C ILE A 687 -6.06 -5.08 32.04
N ALA A 688 -5.39 -5.31 33.16
CA ALA A 688 -5.60 -6.47 33.99
C ALA A 688 -5.70 -6.11 35.47
N VAL A 689 -6.34 -6.99 36.23
CA VAL A 689 -6.45 -6.92 37.68
C VAL A 689 -6.26 -8.31 38.28
N ARG A 690 -5.48 -8.35 39.36
CA ARG A 690 -5.40 -9.48 40.28
C ARG A 690 -6.12 -9.08 41.56
N HIS A 691 -7.16 -9.81 41.95
CA HIS A 691 -7.89 -9.51 43.19
C HIS A 691 -8.18 -10.77 44.00
N HIS A 692 -8.23 -10.63 45.33
CA HIS A 692 -8.63 -11.73 46.20
C HIS A 692 -10.11 -12.07 46.04
N VAL A 693 -10.44 -13.35 46.18
CA VAL A 693 -11.82 -13.82 46.31
C VAL A 693 -12.08 -13.97 47.80
N ASP A 694 -13.02 -13.18 48.32
CA ASP A 694 -13.50 -13.35 49.70
C ASP A 694 -14.39 -14.60 49.81
#